data_AF-A0A954YAX0-F1
#
_entry.id   AF-A0A954YAX0-F1
#
_cell.length_a   1.000
_cell.length_b   1.000
_cell.length_c   1.000
_cell.angle_alpha   90.00
_cell.angle_beta   90.00
_cell.angle_gamma   90.00
#
_symmetry.space_group_name_H-M   'P 1'
#
loop_
_entity.id
_entity.type
_entity.pdbx_description
1 polymer ?
#
loop_
_entity_poly.entity_id
_entity_poly.type
_entity_poly.pdbx_seq_one_letter_code
_entity_poly.pdbx_strand_id
1 'polypeptide(L)'
;MAVRRLIGVTLAVVASLSARGQTQGPLTAERVDDGVERAVAWLRSMRDADGTWEDSPGAIREARYRGGSTALVSLALLSAGVNPNEADLQGALDWLEKQRPHTTYVLSLRAQALALTNVRKYRDTLQNDMRDLLAGAHPSGNPNAGGYGYYCTGAELERRWFDNSNSQFGVLGVWMAASAGAKSPNFEGYWQRVESYWLKGQAEDGGWKYRPDRETTGSMTAGGLATLFIVIDQAFNSPRATRSPELDAAVKKGLEWFERRFSPDNPSGGGQWKHYYLYGVERAGRASGRKRFGRHDWFRIGAADLLSRQKLDGSWDADIHDTAFAVLFLTHGRAPLLMNKLEFATDWDRNLRDVENLTRFAERAFERPFNWQIVSLDGPVSDLLEAPALYITGKGKLEFGEPQVEKLRDYVARGGFLLISPADDDAEFVASAKAELKRIIPDHVAVAIDATHPLFSGGVQYPITNPPKAWEVSNGLRSLAVLIEEPIGDAWRTYRLARDESRFRLGLDAYLYATDRVVMRNRLKTPIIELESHELDRTVRLARIEYDGDWNIEPAGWERVAAAMNNNDHVRLLVSEGVRLDSDRLAQYRVAHVTGKAPLSLSDAERAGLRRFIEAGGVLIADAAGGSAEFAKSVESEVAAAMEISAYDPRAWRAIPASSAILTGAGLGAETPVSAAYRRAGRRLARGSDIPPLRVFEYDERIAVVLSPLDISVGLLGAEPFDLAGFDGATCLGLMRNLVLFGDTPGVQKGGVSNN
;
A
#
# COMPACT_ATOMS: atom_id res chain seq x y z
N MET A 1 -16.94 -53.22 -27.03
CA MET A 1 -17.69 -52.21 -27.80
C MET A 1 -18.70 -51.54 -26.85
N ALA A 2 -18.62 -50.22 -26.72
CA ALA A 2 -19.62 -49.29 -26.19
C ALA A 2 -20.09 -49.39 -24.71
N VAL A 3 -19.38 -48.65 -23.86
CA VAL A 3 -19.85 -47.52 -23.02
C VAL A 3 -21.22 -47.65 -22.31
N ARG A 4 -21.18 -47.76 -20.97
CA ARG A 4 -22.27 -47.38 -20.07
C ARG A 4 -21.77 -46.43 -18.98
N ARG A 5 -22.54 -45.35 -18.81
CA ARG A 5 -22.38 -44.22 -17.90
C ARG A 5 -22.36 -44.67 -16.44
N LEU A 6 -21.40 -44.19 -15.66
CA LEU A 6 -21.42 -44.25 -14.20
C LEU A 6 -21.85 -42.89 -13.64
N ILE A 7 -22.76 -42.97 -12.68
CA ILE A 7 -23.35 -41.88 -11.89
C ILE A 7 -22.27 -41.39 -10.92
N GLY A 8 -21.91 -40.11 -11.01
CA GLY A 8 -21.06 -39.41 -10.04
C GLY A 8 -21.89 -38.48 -9.19
N VAL A 9 -22.10 -38.85 -7.94
CA VAL A 9 -22.76 -38.05 -6.89
C VAL A 9 -21.82 -36.88 -6.54
N THR A 10 -22.21 -35.66 -6.88
CA THR A 10 -21.53 -34.45 -6.42
C THR A 10 -22.07 -34.10 -5.03
N LEU A 11 -21.29 -34.37 -3.98
CA LEU A 11 -21.54 -33.83 -2.64
C LEU A 11 -21.41 -32.31 -2.70
N ALA A 12 -22.53 -31.61 -2.57
CA ALA A 12 -22.55 -30.19 -2.26
C ALA A 12 -22.04 -30.00 -0.83
N VAL A 13 -20.82 -29.49 -0.67
CA VAL A 13 -20.39 -28.90 0.60
C VAL A 13 -21.13 -27.59 0.75
N VAL A 14 -22.28 -27.63 1.42
CA VAL A 14 -22.94 -26.44 1.95
C VAL A 14 -22.07 -25.95 3.10
N ALA A 15 -21.20 -24.98 2.84
CA ALA A 15 -20.56 -24.22 3.89
C ALA A 15 -21.64 -23.45 4.64
N SER A 16 -22.03 -23.97 5.80
CA SER A 16 -22.88 -23.29 6.77
C SER A 16 -22.13 -22.06 7.29
N LEU A 17 -22.32 -20.92 6.62
CA LEU A 17 -22.01 -19.59 7.13
C LEU A 17 -22.79 -19.40 8.43
N SER A 18 -22.11 -19.66 9.53
CA SER A 18 -22.59 -19.30 10.85
C SER A 18 -22.65 -17.78 10.89
N ALA A 19 -23.86 -17.23 10.91
CA ALA A 19 -24.12 -15.80 11.08
C ALA A 19 -23.56 -15.35 12.44
N ARG A 20 -22.28 -14.95 12.46
CA ARG A 20 -21.74 -14.10 13.52
C ARG A 20 -22.36 -12.72 13.29
N GLY A 21 -23.21 -12.29 14.23
CA GLY A 21 -23.68 -10.91 14.27
C GLY A 21 -22.48 -9.97 14.18
N GLN A 22 -22.57 -8.96 13.31
CA GLN A 22 -21.54 -7.93 13.18
C GLN A 22 -21.45 -7.15 14.49
N THR A 23 -20.58 -7.58 15.40
CA THR A 23 -20.02 -6.69 16.41
C THR A 23 -19.20 -5.62 15.70
N GLN A 24 -19.30 -4.37 16.15
CA GLN A 24 -18.49 -3.24 15.71
C GLN A 24 -17.00 -3.47 16.05
N GLY A 25 -16.33 -4.37 15.33
CA GLY A 25 -14.90 -4.59 15.44
C GLY A 25 -14.10 -3.40 14.90
N PRO A 26 -12.78 -3.36 15.12
CA PRO A 26 -11.90 -2.35 14.53
C PRO A 26 -12.01 -2.35 13.00
N LEU A 27 -11.72 -1.21 12.38
CA LEU A 27 -11.63 -1.13 10.92
C LEU A 27 -10.36 -1.84 10.46
N THR A 28 -10.52 -2.90 9.67
CA THR A 28 -9.42 -3.65 9.05
C THR A 28 -9.54 -3.61 7.53
N ALA A 29 -8.45 -3.92 6.82
CA ALA A 29 -8.49 -4.02 5.36
C ALA A 29 -9.45 -5.13 4.90
N GLU A 30 -9.44 -6.27 5.58
CA GLU A 30 -10.28 -7.43 5.31
C GLU A 30 -11.77 -7.09 5.45
N ARG A 31 -12.13 -6.32 6.49
CA ARG A 31 -13.52 -5.86 6.68
C ARG A 31 -13.98 -4.93 5.55
N VAL A 32 -13.07 -4.11 5.01
CA VAL A 32 -13.38 -3.27 3.85
C VAL A 32 -13.50 -4.12 2.58
N ASP A 33 -12.62 -5.09 2.38
CA ASP A 33 -12.66 -6.03 1.26
C ASP A 33 -13.99 -6.80 1.23
N ASP A 34 -14.37 -7.42 2.35
CA ASP A 34 -15.64 -8.12 2.51
C ASP A 34 -16.85 -7.20 2.25
N GLY A 35 -16.76 -5.93 2.69
CA GLY A 35 -17.80 -4.94 2.46
C GLY A 35 -17.96 -4.60 0.99
N VAL A 36 -16.86 -4.41 0.27
CA VAL A 36 -16.86 -4.16 -1.19
C VAL A 36 -17.38 -5.38 -1.94
N GLU A 37 -16.96 -6.59 -1.58
CA GLU A 37 -17.40 -7.83 -2.24
C GLU A 37 -18.92 -8.02 -2.14
N ARG A 38 -19.51 -7.83 -0.95
CA ARG A 38 -20.98 -7.90 -0.78
C ARG A 38 -21.69 -6.83 -1.61
N ALA A 39 -21.17 -5.60 -1.64
CA ALA A 39 -21.76 -4.52 -2.41
C ALA A 39 -21.72 -4.78 -3.93
N VAL A 40 -20.61 -5.32 -4.43
CA VAL A 40 -20.46 -5.74 -5.83
C VAL A 40 -21.45 -6.85 -6.18
N ALA A 41 -21.58 -7.85 -5.31
CA ALA A 41 -22.55 -8.93 -5.50
C ALA A 41 -23.98 -8.39 -5.55
N TRP A 42 -24.33 -7.46 -4.64
CA TRP A 42 -25.63 -6.82 -4.62
C TRP A 42 -25.91 -6.00 -5.88
N LEU A 43 -24.98 -5.14 -6.32
CA LEU A 43 -25.11 -4.36 -7.55
C LEU A 43 -25.35 -5.26 -8.76
N ARG A 44 -24.63 -6.38 -8.88
CA ARG A 44 -24.86 -7.35 -9.95
C ARG A 44 -26.24 -7.99 -9.88
N SER A 45 -26.76 -8.25 -8.68
CA SER A 45 -28.10 -8.82 -8.49
C SER A 45 -29.23 -7.86 -8.88
N MET A 46 -28.97 -6.55 -8.86
CA MET A 46 -29.93 -5.51 -9.26
C MET A 46 -29.98 -5.28 -10.77
N ARG A 47 -29.16 -5.99 -11.57
CA ARG A 47 -29.10 -5.80 -13.02
C ARG A 47 -30.44 -6.16 -13.67
N ASP A 48 -30.94 -5.26 -14.51
CA ASP A 48 -32.18 -5.40 -15.25
C ASP A 48 -32.09 -6.50 -16.32
N ALA A 49 -33.24 -6.94 -16.82
CA ALA A 49 -33.31 -8.02 -17.82
C ALA A 49 -32.60 -7.67 -19.14
N ASP A 50 -32.47 -6.38 -19.47
CA ASP A 50 -31.74 -5.89 -20.64
C ASP A 50 -30.23 -5.72 -20.42
N GLY A 51 -29.74 -6.08 -19.23
CA GLY A 51 -28.33 -6.00 -18.85
C GLY A 51 -27.89 -4.65 -18.28
N THR A 52 -28.84 -3.73 -17.99
CA THR A 52 -28.55 -2.38 -17.49
C THR A 52 -28.98 -2.17 -16.03
N TRP A 53 -28.98 -0.93 -15.56
CA TRP A 53 -29.49 -0.52 -14.23
C TRP A 53 -30.43 0.69 -14.33
N GLU A 54 -31.18 0.80 -15.43
CA GLU A 54 -32.01 1.97 -15.70
C GLU A 54 -33.40 1.89 -15.05
N ASP A 55 -33.86 0.69 -14.68
CA ASP A 55 -35.16 0.45 -14.05
C ASP A 55 -35.07 -0.07 -12.61
N SER A 56 -33.85 -0.37 -12.14
CA SER A 56 -33.55 -0.93 -10.83
C SER A 56 -33.91 0.01 -9.65
N PRO A 57 -34.01 -0.50 -8.41
CA PRO A 57 -34.26 0.33 -7.22
C PRO A 57 -33.25 1.47 -7.10
N GLY A 58 -33.74 2.70 -6.95
CA GLY A 58 -32.91 3.92 -6.91
C GLY A 58 -32.65 4.57 -8.26
N ALA A 59 -32.87 3.87 -9.39
CA ALA A 59 -32.63 4.42 -10.71
C ALA A 59 -33.48 5.67 -11.00
N ILE A 60 -32.86 6.70 -11.60
CA ILE A 60 -33.55 7.91 -12.00
C ILE A 60 -34.22 7.67 -13.37
N ARG A 61 -35.56 7.58 -13.37
CA ARG A 61 -36.35 7.22 -14.55
C ARG A 61 -36.67 8.36 -15.50
N GLU A 62 -36.18 9.57 -15.24
CA GLU A 62 -36.37 10.69 -16.16
C GLU A 62 -35.55 10.44 -17.43
N ALA A 63 -36.21 10.50 -18.61
CA ALA A 63 -35.60 10.15 -19.89
C ALA A 63 -34.28 10.89 -20.19
N ARG A 64 -34.12 12.13 -19.69
CA ARG A 64 -32.89 12.93 -19.84
C ARG A 64 -31.67 12.33 -19.14
N TYR A 65 -31.86 11.51 -18.10
CA TYR A 65 -30.78 10.89 -17.34
C TYR A 65 -30.52 9.42 -17.74
N ARG A 66 -31.19 8.92 -18.77
CA ARG A 66 -31.01 7.56 -19.25
C ARG A 66 -29.55 7.29 -19.62
N GLY A 67 -29.01 6.23 -19.04
CA GLY A 67 -27.61 5.81 -19.11
C GLY A 67 -26.78 6.25 -17.90
N GLY A 68 -27.30 7.14 -17.05
CA GLY A 68 -26.59 7.63 -15.87
C GLY A 68 -26.37 6.54 -14.82
N SER A 69 -27.43 5.79 -14.48
CA SER A 69 -27.36 4.69 -13.52
C SER A 69 -26.39 3.60 -13.99
N THR A 70 -26.55 3.15 -15.24
CA THR A 70 -25.68 2.12 -15.83
C THR A 70 -24.22 2.57 -15.87
N ALA A 71 -23.95 3.84 -16.18
CA ALA A 71 -22.60 4.38 -16.19
C ALA A 71 -21.97 4.45 -14.78
N LEU A 72 -22.72 4.89 -13.76
CA LEU A 72 -22.22 4.95 -12.39
C LEU A 72 -21.97 3.55 -11.81
N VAL A 73 -22.89 2.61 -12.00
CA VAL A 73 -22.71 1.23 -11.53
C VAL A 73 -21.55 0.56 -12.25
N SER A 74 -21.43 0.73 -13.57
CA SER A 74 -20.29 0.20 -14.34
C SER A 74 -18.96 0.77 -13.83
N LEU A 75 -18.90 2.08 -13.55
CA LEU A 75 -17.74 2.74 -12.97
C LEU A 75 -17.37 2.12 -11.60
N ALA A 76 -18.34 1.89 -10.71
CA ALA A 76 -18.10 1.27 -9.41
C ALA A 76 -17.59 -0.17 -9.53
N LEU A 77 -18.15 -0.98 -10.44
CA LEU A 77 -17.70 -2.36 -10.68
C LEU A 77 -16.26 -2.38 -11.23
N LEU A 78 -15.94 -1.52 -12.18
CA LEU A 78 -14.58 -1.38 -12.73
C LEU A 78 -13.58 -0.98 -11.64
N SER A 79 -13.92 0.01 -10.80
CA SER A 79 -13.10 0.44 -9.67
C SER A 79 -12.92 -0.63 -8.60
N ALA A 80 -13.88 -1.55 -8.46
CA ALA A 80 -13.78 -2.71 -7.58
C ALA A 80 -12.95 -3.87 -8.18
N GLY A 81 -12.42 -3.70 -9.40
CA GLY A 81 -11.57 -4.69 -10.06
C GLY A 81 -12.32 -5.75 -10.87
N VAL A 82 -13.62 -5.56 -11.14
CA VAL A 82 -14.36 -6.43 -12.06
C VAL A 82 -13.75 -6.34 -13.46
N ASN A 83 -13.52 -7.50 -14.09
CA ASN A 83 -12.90 -7.53 -15.40
C ASN A 83 -13.84 -6.95 -16.47
N PRO A 84 -13.44 -5.90 -17.23
CA PRO A 84 -14.28 -5.26 -18.24
C PRO A 84 -14.70 -6.17 -19.40
N ASN A 85 -14.09 -7.35 -19.54
CA ASN A 85 -14.41 -8.33 -20.58
C ASN A 85 -15.36 -9.44 -20.10
N GLU A 86 -15.78 -9.42 -18.82
CA GLU A 86 -16.89 -10.27 -18.39
C GLU A 86 -18.15 -9.91 -19.18
N ALA A 87 -18.89 -10.93 -19.64
CA ALA A 87 -19.96 -10.77 -20.62
C ALA A 87 -21.05 -9.78 -20.17
N ASP A 88 -21.33 -9.73 -18.87
CA ASP A 88 -22.33 -8.83 -18.31
C ASP A 88 -21.86 -7.37 -18.28
N LEU A 89 -20.67 -7.08 -17.76
CA LEU A 89 -20.13 -5.73 -17.72
C LEU A 89 -19.82 -5.22 -19.14
N GLN A 90 -19.26 -6.06 -20.00
CA GLN A 90 -19.03 -5.71 -21.40
C GLN A 90 -20.34 -5.37 -22.13
N GLY A 91 -21.40 -6.13 -21.88
CA GLY A 91 -22.72 -5.85 -22.43
C GLY A 91 -23.27 -4.47 -22.03
N ALA A 92 -23.11 -4.09 -20.76
CA ALA A 92 -23.52 -2.78 -20.26
C ALA A 92 -22.71 -1.63 -20.89
N LEU A 93 -21.38 -1.81 -21.05
CA LEU A 93 -20.51 -0.82 -21.69
C LEU A 93 -20.85 -0.64 -23.19
N ASP A 94 -21.13 -1.73 -23.89
CA ASP A 94 -21.56 -1.72 -25.30
C ASP A 94 -22.94 -1.09 -25.48
N TRP A 95 -23.82 -1.24 -24.49
CA TRP A 95 -25.09 -0.54 -24.45
C TRP A 95 -24.90 0.96 -24.22
N LEU A 96 -24.00 1.37 -23.31
CA LEU A 96 -23.67 2.77 -23.04
C LEU A 96 -23.12 3.47 -24.28
N GLU A 97 -22.27 2.81 -25.06
CA GLU A 97 -21.72 3.31 -26.33
C GLU A 97 -22.82 3.72 -27.32
N LYS A 98 -23.92 2.95 -27.37
CA LYS A 98 -25.04 3.19 -28.29
C LYS A 98 -25.93 4.36 -27.87
N GLN A 99 -25.83 4.82 -26.62
CA GLN A 99 -26.65 5.94 -26.14
C GLN A 99 -26.19 7.27 -26.76
N ARG A 100 -27.09 8.25 -26.77
CA ARG A 100 -26.84 9.64 -27.20
C ARG A 100 -27.27 10.61 -26.10
N PRO A 101 -26.58 10.60 -24.94
CA PRO A 101 -26.89 11.50 -23.85
C PRO A 101 -26.57 12.94 -24.25
N HIS A 102 -27.32 13.87 -23.67
CA HIS A 102 -27.18 15.31 -23.88
C HIS A 102 -27.01 16.06 -22.56
N THR A 103 -27.01 15.35 -21.42
CA THR A 103 -26.85 15.94 -20.08
C THR A 103 -25.45 15.74 -19.51
N THR A 104 -25.00 16.71 -18.73
CA THR A 104 -23.67 16.75 -18.11
C THR A 104 -23.35 15.51 -17.29
N TYR A 105 -24.26 15.06 -16.41
CA TYR A 105 -24.03 13.88 -15.57
C TYR A 105 -23.81 12.61 -16.38
N VAL A 106 -24.70 12.31 -17.33
CA VAL A 106 -24.62 11.06 -18.11
C VAL A 106 -23.39 11.05 -19.01
N LEU A 107 -23.09 12.17 -19.69
CA LEU A 107 -21.86 12.30 -20.50
C LEU A 107 -20.62 12.09 -19.63
N SER A 108 -20.57 12.72 -18.45
CA SER A 108 -19.44 12.62 -17.53
C SER A 108 -19.24 11.21 -16.97
N LEU A 109 -20.30 10.57 -16.49
CA LEU A 109 -20.24 9.22 -15.93
C LEU A 109 -19.89 8.20 -17.01
N ARG A 110 -20.45 8.34 -18.21
CA ARG A 110 -20.10 7.48 -19.35
C ARG A 110 -18.64 7.64 -19.74
N ALA A 111 -18.15 8.87 -19.84
CA ALA A 111 -16.73 9.11 -20.13
C ALA A 111 -15.82 8.50 -19.06
N GLN A 112 -16.17 8.64 -17.78
CA GLN A 112 -15.45 8.02 -16.67
C GLN A 112 -15.41 6.48 -16.80
N ALA A 113 -16.55 5.82 -17.02
CA ALA A 113 -16.60 4.36 -17.14
C ALA A 113 -15.84 3.84 -18.36
N LEU A 114 -16.07 4.42 -19.55
CA LEU A 114 -15.44 3.94 -20.80
C LEU A 114 -13.92 4.18 -20.81
N ALA A 115 -13.44 5.25 -20.17
CA ALA A 115 -12.01 5.57 -20.08
C ALA A 115 -11.19 4.56 -19.25
N LEU A 116 -11.82 3.78 -18.36
CA LEU A 116 -11.17 2.75 -17.54
C LEU A 116 -11.10 1.36 -18.22
N THR A 117 -11.44 1.28 -19.50
CA THR A 117 -11.58 0.01 -20.21
C THR A 117 -10.75 0.00 -21.50
N ASN A 118 -11.18 -0.73 -22.53
CA ASN A 118 -10.53 -0.70 -23.84
C ASN A 118 -10.76 0.66 -24.52
N VAL A 119 -9.90 1.64 -24.20
CA VAL A 119 -9.94 3.00 -24.74
C VAL A 119 -9.86 3.05 -26.26
N ARG A 120 -9.28 2.02 -26.91
CA ARG A 120 -9.24 1.95 -28.38
C ARG A 120 -10.63 1.65 -28.96
N LYS A 121 -11.40 0.78 -28.31
CA LYS A 121 -12.78 0.45 -28.71
C LYS A 121 -13.68 1.68 -28.64
N TYR A 122 -13.66 2.38 -27.50
CA TYR A 122 -14.58 3.49 -27.23
C TYR A 122 -14.05 4.87 -27.63
N ARG A 123 -12.97 4.94 -28.41
CA ARG A 123 -12.27 6.20 -28.73
C ARG A 123 -13.21 7.25 -29.32
N ASP A 124 -14.02 6.87 -30.29
CA ASP A 124 -14.90 7.82 -31.00
C ASP A 124 -16.02 8.32 -30.09
N THR A 125 -16.56 7.45 -29.23
CA THR A 125 -17.54 7.82 -28.21
C THR A 125 -16.94 8.80 -27.21
N LEU A 126 -15.74 8.54 -26.69
CA LEU A 126 -15.04 9.45 -25.78
C LEU A 126 -14.70 10.79 -26.44
N GLN A 127 -14.35 10.79 -27.73
CA GLN A 127 -14.10 12.01 -28.50
C GLN A 127 -15.38 12.85 -28.68
N ASN A 128 -16.51 12.20 -28.91
CA ASN A 128 -17.83 12.85 -28.98
C ASN A 128 -18.28 13.38 -27.62
N ASP A 129 -18.12 12.60 -26.56
CA ASP A 129 -18.45 13.01 -25.19
C ASP A 129 -17.64 14.23 -24.79
N MET A 130 -16.34 14.26 -25.10
CA MET A 130 -15.52 15.43 -24.84
C MET A 130 -15.97 16.66 -25.62
N ARG A 131 -16.32 16.50 -26.91
CA ARG A 131 -16.84 17.61 -27.72
C ARG A 131 -18.11 18.19 -27.09
N ASP A 132 -19.05 17.34 -26.72
CA ASP A 132 -20.35 17.76 -26.20
C ASP A 132 -20.21 18.39 -24.80
N LEU A 133 -19.38 17.81 -23.93
CA LEU A 133 -19.03 18.40 -22.64
C LEU A 133 -18.38 19.79 -22.80
N LEU A 134 -17.41 19.93 -23.72
CA LEU A 134 -16.79 21.23 -24.00
C LEU A 134 -17.81 22.28 -24.50
N ALA A 135 -18.84 21.87 -25.22
CA ALA A 135 -19.94 22.74 -25.64
C ALA A 135 -20.89 23.12 -24.48
N GLY A 136 -21.06 22.22 -23.51
CA GLY A 136 -21.84 22.45 -22.30
C GLY A 136 -21.22 23.47 -21.34
N ALA A 137 -19.89 23.57 -21.31
CA ALA A 137 -19.20 24.59 -20.54
C ALA A 137 -19.58 25.99 -21.00
N HIS A 138 -19.96 26.87 -20.07
CA HIS A 138 -20.33 28.23 -20.41
C HIS A 138 -19.18 28.95 -21.16
N PRO A 139 -19.50 29.65 -22.27
CA PRO A 139 -18.50 30.25 -23.14
C PRO A 139 -17.87 31.49 -22.53
N SER A 140 -16.75 31.94 -23.10
CA SER A 140 -16.16 33.24 -22.80
C SER A 140 -17.20 34.36 -22.94
N GLY A 141 -17.15 35.35 -22.04
CA GLY A 141 -18.13 36.46 -21.99
C GLY A 141 -19.38 36.15 -21.15
N ASN A 142 -19.65 34.88 -20.80
CA ASN A 142 -20.63 34.56 -19.78
C ASN A 142 -20.07 34.88 -18.37
N PRO A 143 -20.86 35.46 -17.44
CA PRO A 143 -20.40 35.72 -16.07
C PRO A 143 -19.88 34.49 -15.33
N ASN A 144 -20.41 33.31 -15.70
CA ASN A 144 -20.08 32.00 -15.14
C ASN A 144 -19.32 31.13 -16.17
N ALA A 145 -18.53 31.76 -17.06
CA ALA A 145 -17.73 31.06 -18.07
C ALA A 145 -16.91 29.92 -17.46
N GLY A 146 -17.02 28.70 -17.99
CA GLY A 146 -16.42 27.49 -17.44
C GLY A 146 -17.32 26.65 -16.51
N GLY A 147 -18.41 27.24 -15.99
CA GLY A 147 -19.45 26.51 -15.25
C GLY A 147 -20.36 25.68 -16.17
N TYR A 148 -21.10 24.75 -15.57
CA TYR A 148 -22.01 23.84 -16.27
C TYR A 148 -23.41 23.84 -15.63
N GLY A 149 -24.41 23.67 -16.49
CA GLY A 149 -25.77 23.26 -16.11
C GLY A 149 -26.03 21.79 -16.42
N TYR A 150 -27.30 21.41 -16.46
CA TYR A 150 -27.71 20.03 -16.73
C TYR A 150 -27.48 19.58 -18.17
N TYR A 151 -27.47 20.49 -19.14
CA TYR A 151 -27.46 20.17 -20.57
C TYR A 151 -26.15 20.60 -21.22
N CYS A 152 -25.64 19.77 -22.12
CA CYS A 152 -24.43 20.02 -22.91
C CYS A 152 -24.72 20.29 -24.39
N THR A 153 -25.89 19.87 -24.86
CA THR A 153 -26.39 20.07 -26.23
C THR A 153 -27.90 20.34 -26.19
N GLY A 154 -28.48 20.72 -27.33
CA GLY A 154 -29.92 20.99 -27.45
C GLY A 154 -30.32 22.42 -27.08
N ALA A 155 -31.62 22.73 -27.18
CA ALA A 155 -32.14 24.09 -27.00
C ALA A 155 -32.07 24.57 -25.55
N GLU A 156 -32.15 23.64 -24.58
CA GLU A 156 -32.12 23.92 -23.16
C GLU A 156 -30.76 24.46 -22.69
N LEU A 157 -29.67 24.15 -23.41
CA LEU A 157 -28.34 24.70 -23.17
C LEU A 157 -28.34 26.23 -23.21
N GLU A 158 -29.17 26.84 -24.05
CA GLU A 158 -29.23 28.30 -24.21
C GLU A 158 -29.77 29.04 -22.97
N ARG A 159 -30.36 28.32 -22.01
CA ARG A 159 -30.77 28.91 -20.73
C ARG A 159 -29.59 29.30 -19.84
N ARG A 160 -28.40 28.73 -20.09
CA ARG A 160 -27.14 29.02 -19.36
C ARG A 160 -27.31 29.05 -17.83
N TRP A 161 -28.15 28.16 -17.32
CA TRP A 161 -28.29 27.91 -15.88
C TRP A 161 -27.13 27.03 -15.41
N PHE A 162 -26.68 27.16 -14.16
CA PHE A 162 -25.53 26.42 -13.65
C PHE A 162 -25.67 26.05 -12.16
N ASP A 163 -24.89 25.04 -11.76
CA ASP A 163 -24.58 24.72 -10.37
C ASP A 163 -23.20 24.05 -10.26
N ASN A 164 -22.66 23.97 -9.04
CA ASN A 164 -21.32 23.44 -8.81
C ASN A 164 -21.22 21.90 -8.89
N SER A 165 -22.32 21.17 -8.75
CA SER A 165 -22.31 19.71 -8.94
C SER A 165 -22.18 19.38 -10.43
N ASN A 166 -23.01 19.98 -11.29
CA ASN A 166 -22.87 19.85 -12.75
C ASN A 166 -21.48 20.35 -13.20
N SER A 167 -21.00 21.45 -12.64
CA SER A 167 -19.66 21.98 -12.98
C SER A 167 -18.55 20.99 -12.63
N GLN A 168 -18.62 20.31 -11.48
CA GLN A 168 -17.68 19.26 -11.11
C GLN A 168 -17.74 18.09 -12.11
N PHE A 169 -18.92 17.56 -12.40
CA PHE A 169 -19.07 16.42 -13.32
C PHE A 169 -18.64 16.78 -14.75
N GLY A 170 -18.97 17.97 -15.24
CA GLY A 170 -18.50 18.45 -16.54
C GLY A 170 -16.98 18.40 -16.65
N VAL A 171 -16.28 18.89 -15.62
CA VAL A 171 -14.81 18.83 -15.54
C VAL A 171 -14.29 17.40 -15.48
N LEU A 172 -14.87 16.53 -14.64
CA LEU A 172 -14.46 15.13 -14.54
C LEU A 172 -14.59 14.39 -15.88
N GLY A 173 -15.68 14.64 -16.62
CA GLY A 173 -15.92 14.02 -17.91
C GLY A 173 -14.89 14.43 -18.96
N VAL A 174 -14.60 15.74 -19.06
CA VAL A 174 -13.57 16.26 -19.98
C VAL A 174 -12.19 15.71 -19.61
N TRP A 175 -11.86 15.69 -18.32
CA TRP A 175 -10.59 15.17 -17.84
C TRP A 175 -10.39 13.68 -18.18
N MET A 176 -11.42 12.85 -17.98
CA MET A 176 -11.34 11.42 -18.24
C MET A 176 -11.29 11.09 -19.73
N ALA A 177 -12.09 11.78 -20.56
CA ALA A 177 -12.01 11.63 -22.00
C ALA A 177 -10.63 12.05 -22.55
N ALA A 178 -10.07 13.17 -22.06
CA ALA A 178 -8.73 13.61 -22.43
C ALA A 178 -7.64 12.63 -21.98
N SER A 179 -7.77 12.07 -20.77
CA SER A 179 -6.85 11.04 -20.24
C SER A 179 -6.88 9.76 -21.06
N ALA A 180 -8.02 9.42 -21.67
CA ALA A 180 -8.17 8.32 -22.61
C ALA A 180 -7.72 8.67 -24.06
N GLY A 181 -7.21 9.88 -24.29
CA GLY A 181 -6.59 10.30 -25.55
C GLY A 181 -7.49 11.13 -26.48
N ALA A 182 -8.68 11.55 -26.04
CA ALA A 182 -9.49 12.50 -26.81
C ALA A 182 -8.78 13.86 -26.90
N LYS A 183 -8.92 14.55 -28.04
CA LYS A 183 -8.21 15.81 -28.34
C LYS A 183 -9.16 16.97 -28.65
N SER A 184 -8.75 18.18 -28.30
CA SER A 184 -9.49 19.41 -28.59
C SER A 184 -8.54 20.54 -29.01
N PRO A 185 -8.87 21.34 -30.04
CA PRO A 185 -8.05 22.47 -30.47
C PRO A 185 -8.06 23.63 -29.47
N ASN A 186 -9.07 23.76 -28.60
CA ASN A 186 -9.19 24.83 -27.60
C ASN A 186 -9.13 24.28 -26.16
N PHE A 187 -8.24 23.31 -25.93
CA PHE A 187 -8.13 22.64 -24.63
C PHE A 187 -7.57 23.58 -23.55
N GLU A 188 -6.55 24.38 -23.86
CA GLU A 188 -5.97 25.34 -22.92
C GLU A 188 -6.99 26.41 -22.49
N GLY A 189 -7.70 26.99 -23.46
CA GLY A 189 -8.72 28.01 -23.17
C GLY A 189 -9.90 27.47 -22.36
N TYR A 190 -10.20 26.17 -22.42
CA TYR A 190 -11.18 25.53 -21.54
C TYR A 190 -10.73 25.55 -20.09
N TRP A 191 -9.51 25.07 -19.80
CA TRP A 191 -8.99 25.00 -18.43
C TRP A 191 -8.83 26.38 -17.79
N GLN A 192 -8.45 27.41 -18.55
CA GLN A 192 -8.42 28.79 -18.07
C GLN A 192 -9.79 29.30 -17.63
N ARG A 193 -10.87 28.92 -18.33
CA ARG A 193 -12.24 29.27 -17.93
C ARG A 193 -12.66 28.52 -16.67
N VAL A 194 -12.36 27.22 -16.59
CA VAL A 194 -12.63 26.39 -15.40
C VAL A 194 -11.92 26.97 -14.19
N GLU A 195 -10.62 27.26 -14.29
CA GLU A 195 -9.84 27.90 -13.24
C GLU A 195 -10.51 29.19 -12.77
N SER A 196 -10.78 30.12 -13.70
CA SER A 196 -11.43 31.39 -13.37
C SER A 196 -12.77 31.22 -12.67
N TYR A 197 -13.60 30.27 -13.12
CA TYR A 197 -14.90 29.98 -12.53
C TYR A 197 -14.79 29.54 -11.07
N TRP A 198 -13.93 28.55 -10.79
CA TRP A 198 -13.80 27.99 -9.44
C TRP A 198 -13.11 28.95 -8.48
N LEU A 199 -12.14 29.75 -8.95
CA LEU A 199 -11.51 30.80 -8.13
C LEU A 199 -12.51 31.90 -7.75
N LYS A 200 -13.32 32.37 -8.70
CA LYS A 200 -14.37 33.38 -8.42
C LYS A 200 -15.50 32.84 -7.54
N GLY A 201 -15.77 31.54 -7.63
CA GLY A 201 -16.85 30.88 -6.91
C GLY A 201 -16.53 30.47 -5.47
N GLN A 202 -15.28 30.58 -5.02
CA GLN A 202 -14.89 30.25 -3.64
C GLN A 202 -15.43 31.31 -2.67
N ALA A 203 -16.08 30.87 -1.60
CA ALA A 203 -16.59 31.77 -0.56
C ALA A 203 -15.47 32.23 0.38
N GLU A 204 -15.72 33.29 1.14
CA GLU A 204 -14.75 33.87 2.09
C GLU A 204 -14.28 32.88 3.17
N ASP A 205 -15.13 31.93 3.55
CA ASP A 205 -14.80 30.89 4.54
C ASP A 205 -13.89 29.78 3.97
N GLY A 206 -13.56 29.83 2.68
CA GLY A 206 -12.73 28.89 1.93
C GLY A 206 -13.49 27.77 1.22
N GLY A 207 -14.80 27.63 1.47
CA GLY A 207 -15.62 26.56 0.89
C GLY A 207 -16.29 26.93 -0.43
N TRP A 208 -16.98 25.96 -1.03
CA TRP A 208 -17.83 26.19 -2.20
C TRP A 208 -19.30 25.92 -1.89
N LYS A 209 -20.16 26.73 -2.51
CA LYS A 209 -21.62 26.64 -2.40
C LYS A 209 -22.18 25.77 -3.52
N TYR A 210 -23.40 25.24 -3.38
CA TYR A 210 -24.06 24.55 -4.50
C TYR A 210 -24.44 25.53 -5.62
N ARG A 211 -24.95 26.70 -5.21
CA ARG A 211 -25.28 27.86 -6.04
C ARG A 211 -24.99 29.14 -5.25
N PRO A 212 -24.90 30.32 -5.90
CA PRO A 212 -24.56 31.57 -5.21
C PRO A 212 -25.43 31.91 -3.98
N ASP A 213 -26.70 31.50 -4.01
CA ASP A 213 -27.73 31.74 -2.97
C ASP A 213 -27.68 30.75 -1.78
N ARG A 214 -26.74 29.80 -1.77
CA ARG A 214 -26.65 28.75 -0.75
C ARG A 214 -25.45 28.94 0.17
N GLU A 215 -25.43 28.18 1.26
CA GLU A 215 -24.26 28.05 2.13
C GLU A 215 -23.19 27.16 1.49
N THR A 216 -21.97 27.25 1.99
CA THR A 216 -20.90 26.31 1.63
C THR A 216 -21.20 24.93 2.21
N THR A 217 -20.85 23.88 1.47
CA THR A 217 -21.15 22.49 1.87
C THR A 217 -19.93 21.61 1.73
N GLY A 218 -19.93 20.47 2.44
CA GLY A 218 -18.89 19.45 2.31
C GLY A 218 -18.78 18.95 0.87
N SER A 219 -19.89 18.55 0.25
CA SER A 219 -19.94 18.05 -1.12
C SER A 219 -19.32 19.00 -2.14
N MET A 220 -19.68 20.28 -2.07
CA MET A 220 -19.21 21.26 -3.05
C MET A 220 -17.78 21.70 -2.79
N THR A 221 -17.35 21.75 -1.51
CA THR A 221 -15.95 22.00 -1.18
C THR A 221 -15.05 20.85 -1.65
N ALA A 222 -15.50 19.60 -1.51
CA ALA A 222 -14.78 18.45 -2.05
C ALA A 222 -14.68 18.51 -3.59
N GLY A 223 -15.79 18.85 -4.25
CA GLY A 223 -15.85 19.01 -5.70
C GLY A 223 -14.97 20.15 -6.22
N GLY A 224 -14.93 21.27 -5.49
CA GLY A 224 -14.05 22.41 -5.80
C GLY A 224 -12.58 22.05 -5.68
N LEU A 225 -12.16 21.44 -4.56
CA LEU A 225 -10.78 20.98 -4.39
C LEU A 225 -10.36 19.98 -5.47
N ALA A 226 -11.16 18.94 -5.71
CA ALA A 226 -10.88 17.96 -6.75
C ALA A 226 -10.73 18.61 -8.12
N THR A 227 -11.56 19.61 -8.43
CA THR A 227 -11.47 20.37 -9.68
C THR A 227 -10.20 21.21 -9.75
N LEU A 228 -9.85 21.94 -8.69
CA LEU A 228 -8.64 22.77 -8.68
C LEU A 228 -7.37 21.91 -8.83
N PHE A 229 -7.31 20.71 -8.23
CA PHE A 229 -6.19 19.80 -8.46
C PHE A 229 -6.10 19.32 -9.91
N ILE A 230 -7.23 19.03 -10.55
CA ILE A 230 -7.23 18.73 -12.00
C ILE A 230 -6.72 19.95 -12.78
N VAL A 231 -7.16 21.17 -12.46
CA VAL A 231 -6.67 22.40 -13.11
C VAL A 231 -5.16 22.55 -12.96
N ILE A 232 -4.61 22.30 -11.77
CA ILE A 232 -3.16 22.30 -11.51
C ILE A 232 -2.44 21.32 -12.44
N ASP A 233 -2.93 20.08 -12.55
CA ASP A 233 -2.32 19.08 -13.42
C ASP A 233 -2.34 19.50 -14.90
N GLN A 234 -3.42 20.13 -15.35
CA GLN A 234 -3.54 20.60 -16.72
C GLN A 234 -2.68 21.83 -16.99
N ALA A 235 -2.53 22.71 -15.99
CA ALA A 235 -1.62 23.85 -16.05
C ALA A 235 -0.16 23.38 -16.22
N PHE A 236 0.30 22.38 -15.46
CA PHE A 236 1.66 21.84 -15.60
C PHE A 236 1.93 21.14 -16.95
N ASN A 237 0.90 20.58 -17.59
CA ASN A 237 1.00 20.01 -18.93
C ASN A 237 1.03 21.08 -20.05
N SER A 238 0.83 22.36 -19.73
CA SER A 238 0.92 23.46 -20.70
C SER A 238 2.38 23.90 -20.94
N PRO A 239 2.79 24.18 -22.19
CA PRO A 239 4.09 24.79 -22.49
C PRO A 239 4.31 26.16 -21.81
N ARG A 240 3.22 26.81 -21.38
CA ARG A 240 3.21 28.13 -20.72
C ARG A 240 3.01 28.05 -19.21
N ALA A 241 3.15 26.87 -18.61
CA ALA A 241 2.87 26.61 -17.20
C ALA A 241 3.58 27.62 -16.27
N THR A 242 2.79 28.46 -15.61
CA THR A 242 3.20 29.23 -14.44
C THR A 242 2.27 28.87 -13.29
N ARG A 243 2.84 28.48 -12.15
CA ARG A 243 2.12 28.29 -10.89
C ARG A 243 1.35 29.58 -10.56
N SER A 244 0.01 29.54 -10.54
CA SER A 244 -0.81 30.67 -10.11
C SER A 244 -0.82 30.75 -8.57
N PRO A 245 -0.33 31.85 -7.97
CA PRO A 245 -0.44 32.05 -6.52
C PRO A 245 -1.89 32.05 -6.03
N GLU A 246 -2.82 32.51 -6.87
CA GLU A 246 -4.26 32.53 -6.56
C GLU A 246 -4.83 31.11 -6.49
N LEU A 247 -4.41 30.23 -7.40
CA LEU A 247 -4.80 28.82 -7.40
C LEU A 247 -4.32 28.08 -6.15
N ASP A 248 -3.04 28.26 -5.79
CA ASP A 248 -2.49 27.70 -4.56
C ASP A 248 -3.22 28.22 -3.31
N ALA A 249 -3.50 29.52 -3.26
CA ALA A 249 -4.21 30.13 -2.15
C ALA A 249 -5.64 29.59 -2.03
N ALA A 250 -6.33 29.35 -3.15
CA ALA A 250 -7.67 28.78 -3.17
C ALA A 250 -7.68 27.32 -2.69
N VAL A 251 -6.73 26.49 -3.16
CA VAL A 251 -6.56 25.11 -2.68
C VAL A 251 -6.29 25.10 -1.18
N LYS A 252 -5.36 25.93 -0.70
CA LYS A 252 -5.05 26.05 0.73
C LYS A 252 -6.30 26.39 1.55
N LYS A 253 -7.05 27.42 1.18
CA LYS A 253 -8.30 27.80 1.87
C LYS A 253 -9.34 26.68 1.89
N GLY A 254 -9.46 25.93 0.78
CA GLY A 254 -10.38 24.80 0.69
C GLY A 254 -9.98 23.63 1.60
N LEU A 255 -8.67 23.34 1.69
CA LEU A 255 -8.15 22.35 2.62
C LEU A 255 -8.39 22.80 4.07
N GLU A 256 -8.07 24.04 4.41
CA GLU A 256 -8.33 24.61 5.74
C GLU A 256 -9.83 24.58 6.12
N TRP A 257 -10.73 24.75 5.15
CA TRP A 257 -12.17 24.56 5.37
C TRP A 257 -12.48 23.13 5.83
N PHE A 258 -11.90 22.13 5.18
CA PHE A 258 -12.03 20.73 5.58
C PHE A 258 -11.39 20.45 6.93
N GLU A 259 -10.19 20.99 7.21
CA GLU A 259 -9.55 20.81 8.51
C GLU A 259 -10.42 21.29 9.67
N ARG A 260 -11.19 22.37 9.47
CA ARG A 260 -12.12 22.91 10.46
C ARG A 260 -13.47 22.19 10.54
N ARG A 261 -13.95 21.61 9.44
CA ARG A 261 -15.36 21.17 9.31
C ARG A 261 -15.57 19.71 8.94
N PHE A 262 -14.51 18.96 8.65
CA PHE A 262 -14.64 17.58 8.17
C PHE A 262 -15.46 16.71 9.15
N SER A 263 -16.44 16.01 8.59
CA SER A 263 -17.27 15.00 9.23
C SER A 263 -17.75 14.05 8.13
N PRO A 264 -17.98 12.75 8.41
CA PRO A 264 -18.54 11.84 7.41
C PRO A 264 -19.98 12.19 6.98
N ASP A 265 -20.66 13.14 7.65
CA ASP A 265 -22.08 13.45 7.45
C ASP A 265 -22.36 14.67 6.54
N ASN A 266 -21.43 15.01 5.64
CA ASN A 266 -21.59 16.11 4.66
C ASN A 266 -21.94 17.46 5.33
N PRO A 267 -20.97 18.13 5.99
CA PRO A 267 -21.20 19.38 6.71
C PRO A 267 -21.97 20.41 5.85
N SER A 268 -23.09 20.92 6.39
CA SER A 268 -24.02 21.87 5.74
C SER A 268 -24.69 21.40 4.44
N GLY A 269 -24.47 20.17 4.00
CA GLY A 269 -24.95 19.66 2.71
C GLY A 269 -26.14 18.69 2.76
N GLY A 270 -26.59 18.27 3.95
CA GLY A 270 -27.71 17.33 4.11
C GLY A 270 -27.30 15.85 3.94
N GLY A 271 -27.90 14.98 4.74
CA GLY A 271 -27.52 13.56 4.84
C GLY A 271 -27.83 12.72 3.60
N GLN A 272 -28.82 13.11 2.80
CA GLN A 272 -29.19 12.44 1.55
C GLN A 272 -28.12 12.52 0.45
N TRP A 273 -27.12 13.40 0.61
CA TRP A 273 -26.01 13.53 -0.33
C TRP A 273 -24.70 12.95 0.21
N LYS A 274 -24.77 12.16 1.28
CA LYS A 274 -23.61 11.62 1.99
C LYS A 274 -22.69 10.78 1.12
N HIS A 275 -23.23 9.83 0.37
CA HIS A 275 -22.40 8.93 -0.44
C HIS A 275 -21.69 9.70 -1.56
N TYR A 276 -22.41 10.62 -2.23
CA TYR A 276 -21.81 11.56 -3.18
C TYR A 276 -20.75 12.46 -2.53
N TYR A 277 -21.00 12.96 -1.32
CA TYR A 277 -20.03 13.74 -0.56
C TYR A 277 -18.75 12.93 -0.28
N LEU A 278 -18.88 11.70 0.22
CA LEU A 278 -17.72 10.84 0.51
C LEU A 278 -16.95 10.51 -0.77
N TYR A 279 -17.63 10.23 -1.88
CA TYR A 279 -17.02 10.15 -3.21
C TYR A 279 -16.20 11.40 -3.59
N GLY A 280 -16.67 12.59 -3.21
CA GLY A 280 -15.93 13.84 -3.35
C GLY A 280 -14.73 13.96 -2.39
N VAL A 281 -14.91 13.56 -1.12
CA VAL A 281 -13.86 13.55 -0.09
C VAL A 281 -12.69 12.66 -0.52
N GLU A 282 -12.98 11.48 -1.07
CA GLU A 282 -11.94 10.57 -1.58
C GLU A 282 -11.08 11.24 -2.65
N ARG A 283 -11.69 11.93 -3.62
CA ARG A 283 -10.96 12.68 -4.65
C ARG A 283 -10.12 13.80 -4.06
N ALA A 284 -10.69 14.60 -3.16
CA ALA A 284 -9.96 15.69 -2.53
C ALA A 284 -8.80 15.18 -1.66
N GLY A 285 -9.02 14.09 -0.90
CA GLY A 285 -8.02 13.46 -0.04
C GLY A 285 -6.87 12.85 -0.84
N ARG A 286 -7.16 12.11 -1.92
CA ARG A 286 -6.13 11.53 -2.79
C ARG A 286 -5.37 12.59 -3.57
N ALA A 287 -6.08 13.54 -4.20
CA ALA A 287 -5.43 14.58 -4.99
C ALA A 287 -4.55 15.51 -4.14
N SER A 288 -4.95 15.78 -2.89
CA SER A 288 -4.10 16.56 -1.97
C SER A 288 -2.97 15.74 -1.35
N GLY A 289 -3.04 14.41 -1.40
CA GLY A 289 -2.20 13.52 -0.60
C GLY A 289 -2.44 13.62 0.91
N ARG A 290 -3.38 14.44 1.40
CA ARG A 290 -3.59 14.59 2.84
C ARG A 290 -4.10 13.29 3.43
N LYS A 291 -3.35 12.70 4.36
CA LYS A 291 -3.84 11.59 5.18
C LYS A 291 -5.01 12.03 6.07
N ARG A 292 -4.93 13.25 6.60
CA ARG A 292 -5.90 13.81 7.54
C ARG A 292 -6.41 15.17 7.08
N PHE A 293 -7.68 15.44 7.37
CA PHE A 293 -8.21 16.80 7.41
C PHE A 293 -8.26 17.24 8.87
N GLY A 294 -7.35 18.12 9.26
CA GLY A 294 -7.12 18.47 10.66
C GLY A 294 -6.65 17.23 11.43
N ARG A 295 -7.41 16.84 12.45
CA ARG A 295 -7.11 15.65 13.25
C ARG A 295 -7.76 14.36 12.73
N HIS A 296 -8.57 14.46 11.69
CA HIS A 296 -9.43 13.38 11.23
C HIS A 296 -8.82 12.63 10.04
N ASP A 297 -8.52 11.35 10.23
CA ASP A 297 -8.20 10.44 9.12
C ASP A 297 -9.47 10.20 8.29
N TRP A 298 -9.55 10.90 7.16
CA TRP A 298 -10.78 10.97 6.37
C TRP A 298 -11.21 9.60 5.85
N PHE A 299 -10.25 8.74 5.52
CA PHE A 299 -10.54 7.42 4.99
C PHE A 299 -11.00 6.48 6.11
N ARG A 300 -10.25 6.41 7.21
CA ARG A 300 -10.63 5.54 8.34
C ARG A 300 -12.00 5.92 8.89
N ILE A 301 -12.26 7.21 9.07
CA ILE A 301 -13.54 7.71 9.58
C ILE A 301 -14.66 7.40 8.59
N GLY A 302 -14.51 7.75 7.30
CA GLY A 302 -15.54 7.50 6.29
C GLY A 302 -15.81 6.01 6.06
N ALA A 303 -14.77 5.16 6.07
CA ALA A 303 -14.92 3.73 5.83
C ALA A 303 -15.59 3.02 7.02
N ALA A 304 -15.19 3.34 8.25
CA ALA A 304 -15.84 2.80 9.45
C ALA A 304 -17.32 3.21 9.50
N ASP A 305 -17.59 4.48 9.18
CA ASP A 305 -18.92 5.05 9.13
C ASP A 305 -19.81 4.39 8.07
N LEU A 306 -19.32 4.19 6.84
CA LEU A 306 -20.04 3.45 5.80
C LEU A 306 -20.29 1.99 6.21
N LEU A 307 -19.26 1.26 6.63
CA LEU A 307 -19.37 -0.15 6.98
C LEU A 307 -20.26 -0.38 8.21
N SER A 308 -20.45 0.61 9.06
CA SER A 308 -21.40 0.53 10.18
C SER A 308 -22.86 0.59 9.73
N ARG A 309 -23.14 1.11 8.53
CA ARG A 309 -24.49 1.26 7.96
C ARG A 309 -24.77 0.32 6.79
N GLN A 310 -23.78 -0.48 6.38
CA GLN A 310 -23.99 -1.45 5.31
C GLN A 310 -25.01 -2.49 5.75
N LYS A 311 -26.02 -2.74 4.91
CA LYS A 311 -27.03 -3.77 5.16
C LYS A 311 -26.42 -5.17 4.99
N LEU A 312 -27.10 -6.17 5.54
CA LEU A 312 -26.68 -7.58 5.42
C LEU A 312 -26.63 -8.07 3.97
N ASP A 313 -27.45 -7.49 3.09
CA ASP A 313 -27.46 -7.79 1.66
C ASP A 313 -26.28 -7.15 0.90
N GLY A 314 -25.47 -6.32 1.55
CA GLY A 314 -24.32 -5.62 0.97
C GLY A 314 -24.61 -4.20 0.49
N SER A 315 -25.87 -3.77 0.47
CA SER A 315 -26.24 -2.44 -0.03
C SER A 315 -26.11 -1.33 1.01
N TRP A 316 -26.06 -0.10 0.52
CA TRP A 316 -26.40 1.10 1.29
C TRP A 316 -27.74 1.62 0.81
N ASP A 317 -28.64 1.88 1.77
CA ASP A 317 -30.00 2.38 1.54
C ASP A 317 -30.89 1.55 0.59
N ALA A 318 -30.44 0.35 0.17
CA ALA A 318 -31.05 -0.44 -0.92
C ALA A 318 -31.18 0.37 -2.22
N ASP A 319 -30.20 1.24 -2.46
CA ASP A 319 -30.13 2.16 -3.59
C ASP A 319 -28.84 1.91 -4.39
N ILE A 320 -28.96 1.83 -5.71
CA ILE A 320 -27.82 1.54 -6.60
C ILE A 320 -26.80 2.69 -6.67
N HIS A 321 -27.22 3.95 -6.55
CA HIS A 321 -26.32 5.10 -6.63
C HIS A 321 -25.52 5.24 -5.33
N ASP A 322 -26.19 5.15 -4.18
CA ASP A 322 -25.54 5.19 -2.88
C ASP A 322 -24.55 4.04 -2.71
N THR A 323 -24.95 2.82 -3.11
CA THR A 323 -24.08 1.65 -3.08
C THR A 323 -22.89 1.81 -4.04
N ALA A 324 -23.10 2.34 -5.25
CA ALA A 324 -22.01 2.59 -6.19
C ALA A 324 -21.01 3.65 -5.68
N PHE A 325 -21.50 4.76 -5.09
CA PHE A 325 -20.64 5.78 -4.49
C PHE A 325 -19.88 5.25 -3.27
N ALA A 326 -20.50 4.42 -2.42
CA ALA A 326 -19.83 3.75 -1.31
C ALA A 326 -18.70 2.85 -1.79
N VAL A 327 -18.94 2.04 -2.83
CA VAL A 327 -17.91 1.20 -3.47
C VAL A 327 -16.76 2.07 -3.97
N LEU A 328 -17.03 3.17 -4.67
CA LEU A 328 -15.99 4.07 -5.19
C LEU A 328 -15.14 4.69 -4.07
N PHE A 329 -15.76 5.15 -2.98
CA PHE A 329 -15.03 5.66 -1.82
C PHE A 329 -14.13 4.61 -1.19
N LEU A 330 -14.68 3.41 -0.92
CA LEU A 330 -13.96 2.33 -0.24
C LEU A 330 -12.79 1.83 -1.10
N THR A 331 -13.00 1.60 -2.40
CA THR A 331 -11.98 1.04 -3.30
C THR A 331 -10.83 2.01 -3.57
N HIS A 332 -11.14 3.27 -3.91
CA HIS A 332 -10.10 4.24 -4.22
C HIS A 332 -9.36 4.72 -2.97
N GLY A 333 -10.07 4.93 -1.85
CA GLY A 333 -9.44 5.36 -0.60
C GLY A 333 -8.47 4.32 -0.03
N ARG A 334 -8.74 3.02 -0.25
CA ARG A 334 -7.86 1.91 0.12
C ARG A 334 -6.89 1.48 -0.97
N ALA A 335 -6.76 2.20 -2.09
CA ALA A 335 -5.77 1.83 -3.09
C ALA A 335 -4.37 1.79 -2.44
N PRO A 336 -3.49 0.85 -2.83
CA PRO A 336 -2.18 0.71 -2.22
C PRO A 336 -1.34 1.99 -2.28
N LEU A 337 -0.53 2.23 -1.23
CA LEU A 337 0.32 3.41 -1.14
C LEU A 337 1.66 3.16 -1.84
N LEU A 338 1.98 3.97 -2.85
CA LEU A 338 3.29 4.01 -3.47
C LEU A 338 4.33 4.60 -2.50
N MET A 339 4.08 5.78 -1.93
CA MET A 339 5.00 6.35 -0.95
C MET A 339 4.34 7.38 -0.05
N ASN A 340 4.97 7.60 1.10
CA ASN A 340 4.70 8.71 1.98
C ASN A 340 5.62 9.88 1.60
N LYS A 341 5.11 11.12 1.57
CA LYS A 341 5.90 12.36 1.51
C LYS A 341 5.95 12.99 2.90
N LEU A 342 7.13 13.38 3.38
CA LEU A 342 7.29 13.93 4.72
C LEU A 342 6.95 15.43 4.77
N GLU A 343 5.99 15.80 5.61
CA GLU A 343 5.74 17.18 6.03
C GLU A 343 6.61 17.51 7.25
N PHE A 344 7.39 18.58 7.14
CA PHE A 344 8.25 19.12 8.20
C PHE A 344 8.25 20.66 8.16
N ALA A 345 8.91 21.31 9.12
CA ALA A 345 8.70 22.73 9.40
C ALA A 345 9.13 23.71 8.27
N THR A 346 10.00 23.31 7.33
CA THR A 346 10.61 24.21 6.34
C THR A 346 10.48 23.69 4.90
N ASP A 347 10.06 24.57 3.97
CA ASP A 347 9.90 24.43 2.49
C ASP A 347 9.88 22.99 1.91
N TRP A 348 9.06 22.10 2.47
CA TRP A 348 9.03 20.65 2.16
C TRP A 348 8.20 20.30 0.92
N ASP A 349 7.28 21.18 0.50
CA ASP A 349 6.33 20.95 -0.60
C ASP A 349 6.52 21.90 -1.79
N ARG A 350 7.77 22.28 -2.05
CA ARG A 350 8.12 23.18 -3.16
C ARG A 350 7.74 22.61 -4.52
N ASN A 351 7.80 21.29 -4.66
CA ASN A 351 7.41 20.54 -5.84
C ASN A 351 6.01 19.93 -5.72
N LEU A 352 4.98 20.76 -5.50
CA LEU A 352 3.59 20.31 -5.44
C LEU A 352 3.24 19.40 -6.65
N ARG A 353 2.49 18.31 -6.39
CA ARG A 353 2.12 17.25 -7.36
C ARG A 353 3.26 16.35 -7.84
N ASP A 354 4.48 16.45 -7.31
CA ASP A 354 5.57 15.53 -7.64
C ASP A 354 5.21 14.05 -7.41
N VAL A 355 4.85 13.68 -6.18
CA VAL A 355 4.57 12.28 -5.80
C VAL A 355 3.26 11.80 -6.42
N GLU A 356 2.25 12.66 -6.59
CA GLU A 356 1.06 12.30 -7.38
C GLU A 356 1.46 11.88 -8.78
N ASN A 357 2.26 12.71 -9.46
CA ASN A 357 2.61 12.45 -10.84
C ASN A 357 3.46 11.18 -10.96
N LEU A 358 4.34 10.91 -10.00
CA LEU A 358 5.03 9.62 -9.91
C LEU A 358 4.03 8.47 -9.69
N THR A 359 3.02 8.66 -8.85
CA THR A 359 1.93 7.70 -8.63
C THR A 359 1.17 7.43 -9.92
N ARG A 360 0.79 8.46 -10.68
CA ARG A 360 0.15 8.32 -12.00
C ARG A 360 1.02 7.58 -13.02
N PHE A 361 2.34 7.79 -12.97
CA PHE A 361 3.28 7.02 -13.80
C PHE A 361 3.30 5.55 -13.39
N ALA A 362 3.31 5.24 -12.09
CA ALA A 362 3.24 3.87 -11.58
C ALA A 362 1.90 3.19 -11.92
N GLU A 363 0.77 3.89 -11.82
CA GLU A 363 -0.55 3.36 -12.19
C GLU A 363 -0.59 2.89 -13.65
N ARG A 364 0.02 3.66 -14.55
CA ARG A 364 0.16 3.28 -15.97
C ARG A 364 1.12 2.11 -16.16
N ALA A 365 2.22 2.06 -15.41
CA ALA A 365 3.22 1.00 -15.53
C ALA A 365 2.72 -0.36 -15.02
N PHE A 366 1.89 -0.38 -13.97
CA PHE A 366 1.38 -1.61 -13.35
C PHE A 366 -0.09 -1.91 -13.66
N GLU A 367 -0.75 -1.05 -14.44
CA GLU A 367 -2.17 -1.16 -14.82
C GLU A 367 -3.09 -1.37 -13.60
N ARG A 368 -2.84 -0.65 -12.51
CA ARG A 368 -3.61 -0.72 -11.27
C ARG A 368 -3.61 0.60 -10.52
N PRO A 369 -4.64 0.91 -9.71
CA PRO A 369 -4.69 2.16 -8.96
C PRO A 369 -3.69 2.18 -7.81
N PHE A 370 -3.16 3.37 -7.52
CA PHE A 370 -2.32 3.65 -6.37
C PHE A 370 -2.72 4.94 -5.70
N ASN A 371 -2.23 5.10 -4.48
CA ASN A 371 -2.28 6.32 -3.70
C ASN A 371 -0.86 6.74 -3.30
N TRP A 372 -0.77 7.97 -2.83
CA TRP A 372 0.33 8.47 -2.03
C TRP A 372 -0.28 9.27 -0.89
N GLN A 373 0.53 9.62 0.11
CA GLN A 373 0.06 10.51 1.15
C GLN A 373 1.17 11.31 1.80
N ILE A 374 0.79 12.42 2.42
CA ILE A 374 1.61 13.26 3.26
C ILE A 374 1.47 12.78 4.69
N VAL A 375 2.61 12.64 5.37
CA VAL A 375 2.70 12.25 6.79
C VAL A 375 3.59 13.24 7.54
N SER A 376 3.33 13.42 8.83
CA SER A 376 4.11 14.30 9.71
C SER A 376 4.84 13.50 10.79
N LEU A 377 5.97 14.04 11.26
CA LEU A 377 6.68 13.53 12.42
C LEU A 377 5.92 13.73 13.75
N ASP A 378 4.86 14.52 13.77
CA ASP A 378 4.02 14.72 14.96
C ASP A 378 3.04 13.57 15.23
N GLY A 379 2.76 12.71 14.23
CA GLY A 379 1.89 11.54 14.37
C GLY A 379 2.56 10.34 15.05
N PRO A 380 1.95 9.14 15.10
CA PRO A 380 2.65 7.91 15.46
C PRO A 380 3.62 7.43 14.34
N VAL A 381 4.59 6.57 14.67
CA VAL A 381 5.49 5.94 13.67
C VAL A 381 4.73 5.04 12.70
N SER A 382 3.61 4.46 13.13
CA SER A 382 2.73 3.62 12.29
C SER A 382 2.23 4.36 11.05
N ASP A 383 2.05 5.68 11.14
CA ASP A 383 1.72 6.51 9.97
C ASP A 383 2.81 6.46 8.90
N LEU A 384 4.08 6.50 9.33
CA LEU A 384 5.23 6.45 8.43
C LEU A 384 5.35 5.07 7.75
N LEU A 385 4.96 4.00 8.45
CA LEU A 385 5.07 2.61 7.98
C LEU A 385 3.88 2.12 7.13
N GLU A 386 2.83 2.93 6.96
CA GLU A 386 1.73 2.61 6.02
C GLU A 386 2.21 2.51 4.57
N ALA A 387 3.24 3.27 4.21
CA ALA A 387 3.98 3.09 2.97
C ALA A 387 5.39 2.56 3.30
N PRO A 388 6.02 1.78 2.41
CA PRO A 388 7.36 1.24 2.64
C PRO A 388 8.47 2.27 2.39
N ALA A 389 8.18 3.33 1.63
CA ALA A 389 9.11 4.40 1.31
C ALA A 389 8.61 5.75 1.85
N LEU A 390 9.52 6.50 2.47
CA LEU A 390 9.31 7.88 2.93
C LEU A 390 10.20 8.82 2.10
N TYR A 391 9.56 9.64 1.27
CA TYR A 391 10.19 10.64 0.44
C TYR A 391 10.39 11.95 1.23
N ILE A 392 11.64 12.40 1.31
CA ILE A 392 12.05 13.65 1.96
C ILE A 392 12.62 14.56 0.89
N THR A 393 11.98 15.72 0.72
CA THR A 393 12.43 16.77 -0.20
C THR A 393 12.18 18.13 0.41
N GLY A 394 12.96 19.12 -0.02
CA GLY A 394 12.78 20.50 0.42
C GLY A 394 13.88 21.42 -0.10
N LYS A 395 13.91 22.63 0.42
CA LYS A 395 14.90 23.66 0.10
C LYS A 395 15.59 24.19 1.35
N GLY A 396 16.87 24.51 1.22
CA GLY A 396 17.74 25.00 2.28
C GLY A 396 18.13 23.89 3.24
N LYS A 397 18.60 24.28 4.43
CA LYS A 397 19.03 23.35 5.47
C LYS A 397 17.89 22.42 5.91
N LEU A 398 18.10 21.12 5.76
CA LEU A 398 17.31 20.08 6.40
C LEU A 398 17.80 19.89 7.84
N GLU A 399 16.92 20.07 8.82
CA GLU A 399 17.27 19.94 10.23
C GLU A 399 16.11 19.32 11.01
N PHE A 400 16.42 18.26 11.74
CA PHE A 400 15.47 17.58 12.61
C PHE A 400 15.86 17.77 14.09
N GLY A 401 14.87 18.01 14.94
CA GLY A 401 15.07 17.93 16.40
C GLY A 401 15.35 16.49 16.85
N GLU A 402 15.93 16.30 18.04
CA GLU A 402 16.25 14.95 18.54
C GLU A 402 15.05 13.99 18.55
N PRO A 403 13.83 14.37 18.99
CA PRO A 403 12.68 13.46 18.94
C PRO A 403 12.31 13.03 17.50
N GLN A 404 12.52 13.92 16.53
CA GLN A 404 12.28 13.64 15.11
C GLN A 404 13.32 12.67 14.55
N VAL A 405 14.59 12.84 14.92
CA VAL A 405 15.67 11.90 14.57
C VAL A 405 15.41 10.53 15.17
N GLU A 406 15.03 10.44 16.44
CA GLU A 406 14.68 9.18 17.10
C GLU A 406 13.51 8.47 16.39
N LYS A 407 12.48 9.22 16.00
CA LYS A 407 11.34 8.66 15.27
C LYS A 407 11.70 8.16 13.88
N LEU A 408 12.56 8.88 13.15
CA LEU A 408 13.07 8.43 11.85
C LEU A 408 13.97 7.20 11.99
N ARG A 409 14.74 7.11 13.08
CA ARG A 409 15.55 5.93 13.42
C ARG A 409 14.65 4.73 13.69
N ASP A 410 13.59 4.89 14.48
CA ASP A 410 12.60 3.84 14.75
C ASP A 410 11.88 3.40 13.46
N TYR A 411 11.52 4.35 12.58
CA TYR A 411 10.95 4.04 11.26
C TYR A 411 11.89 3.14 10.43
N VAL A 412 13.18 3.49 10.33
CA VAL A 412 14.18 2.70 9.59
C VAL A 412 14.40 1.34 10.26
N ALA A 413 14.49 1.29 11.59
CA ALA A 413 14.66 0.05 12.36
C ALA A 413 13.49 -0.93 12.14
N ARG A 414 12.27 -0.42 11.98
CA ARG A 414 11.05 -1.21 11.69
C ARG A 414 10.87 -1.57 10.21
N GLY A 415 11.92 -1.45 9.40
CA GLY A 415 11.93 -1.84 7.99
C GLY A 415 11.55 -0.73 7.02
N GLY A 416 11.44 0.51 7.48
CA GLY A 416 11.22 1.68 6.61
C GLY A 416 12.43 2.02 5.74
N PHE A 417 12.16 2.63 4.59
CA PHE A 417 13.15 3.12 3.64
C PHE A 417 13.02 4.64 3.44
N LEU A 418 14.15 5.35 3.40
CA LEU A 418 14.21 6.80 3.15
C LEU A 418 14.68 7.07 1.72
N LEU A 419 13.89 7.84 0.96
CA LEU A 419 14.32 8.40 -0.33
C LEU A 419 14.46 9.91 -0.18
N ILE A 420 15.65 10.45 -0.40
CA ILE A 420 15.96 11.86 -0.15
C ILE A 420 16.46 12.51 -1.44
N SER A 421 15.89 13.68 -1.79
CA SER A 421 16.34 14.48 -2.93
C SER A 421 15.97 15.95 -2.72
N PRO A 422 16.84 16.91 -3.08
CA PRO A 422 16.52 18.32 -2.95
C PRO A 422 15.38 18.72 -3.90
N ALA A 423 14.67 19.80 -3.58
CA ALA A 423 13.58 20.27 -4.44
C ALA A 423 14.09 21.01 -5.70
N ASP A 424 15.24 21.70 -5.59
CA ASP A 424 15.97 22.39 -6.67
C ASP A 424 17.46 21.97 -6.62
N ASP A 425 18.32 22.56 -7.44
CA ASP A 425 19.77 22.41 -7.28
C ASP A 425 20.23 23.12 -5.98
N ASP A 426 20.36 22.34 -4.91
CA ASP A 426 20.55 22.84 -3.55
C ASP A 426 21.60 22.03 -2.77
N ALA A 427 22.86 22.49 -2.87
CA ALA A 427 23.98 21.87 -2.18
C ALA A 427 23.88 21.95 -0.65
N GLU A 428 23.19 22.96 -0.09
CA GLU A 428 22.98 23.09 1.35
C GLU A 428 22.03 22.01 1.86
N PHE A 429 20.94 21.77 1.15
CA PHE A 429 20.02 20.66 1.43
C PHE A 429 20.76 19.33 1.36
N VAL A 430 21.54 19.08 0.30
CA VAL A 430 22.30 17.83 0.14
C VAL A 430 23.30 17.63 1.27
N ALA A 431 24.04 18.67 1.65
CA ALA A 431 25.02 18.59 2.74
C ALA A 431 24.37 18.32 4.10
N SER A 432 23.28 19.01 4.41
CA SER A 432 22.52 18.82 5.65
C SER A 432 21.81 17.46 5.68
N ALA A 433 21.27 16.97 4.57
CA ALA A 433 20.70 15.63 4.46
C ALA A 433 21.73 14.52 4.77
N LYS A 434 22.98 14.66 4.32
CA LYS A 434 24.06 13.73 4.71
C LYS A 434 24.35 13.77 6.21
N ALA A 435 24.30 14.95 6.83
CA ALA A 435 24.48 15.09 8.27
C ALA A 435 23.32 14.46 9.06
N GLU A 436 22.08 14.67 8.63
CA GLU A 436 20.90 14.04 9.22
C GLU A 436 20.90 12.52 9.07
N LEU A 437 21.29 11.99 7.90
CA LEU A 437 21.44 10.54 7.71
C LEU A 437 22.43 9.93 8.70
N LYS A 438 23.53 10.62 9.01
CA LYS A 438 24.50 10.18 10.03
C LYS A 438 23.91 10.22 11.44
N ARG A 439 23.00 11.14 11.74
CA ARG A 439 22.28 11.18 13.02
C ARG A 439 21.23 10.08 13.12
N ILE A 440 20.47 9.85 12.04
CA ILE A 440 19.39 8.85 12.00
C ILE A 440 19.97 7.44 12.01
N ILE A 441 21.01 7.18 11.20
CA ILE A 441 21.61 5.86 10.97
C ILE A 441 23.12 5.91 11.30
N PRO A 442 23.50 6.06 12.58
CA PRO A 442 24.90 6.30 12.96
C PRO A 442 25.83 5.12 12.69
N ASP A 443 25.31 3.89 12.66
CA ASP A 443 26.08 2.66 12.54
C ASP A 443 26.42 2.28 11.09
N HIS A 444 25.87 3.01 10.12
CA HIS A 444 26.06 2.75 8.70
C HIS A 444 26.46 4.01 7.93
N VAL A 445 27.37 3.87 6.97
CA VAL A 445 27.93 4.98 6.21
C VAL A 445 27.29 5.04 4.83
N ALA A 446 27.04 6.26 4.34
CA ALA A 446 26.58 6.49 2.97
C ALA A 446 27.71 6.23 1.97
N VAL A 447 27.48 5.33 1.01
CA VAL A 447 28.42 4.96 -0.05
C VAL A 447 27.88 5.44 -1.40
N ALA A 448 28.74 5.98 -2.25
CA ALA A 448 28.34 6.42 -3.59
C ALA A 448 27.92 5.21 -4.44
N ILE A 449 26.79 5.31 -5.15
CA ILE A 449 26.36 4.27 -6.09
C ILE A 449 26.85 4.61 -7.51
N ASP A 450 27.39 3.61 -8.20
CA ASP A 450 27.87 3.74 -9.58
C ASP A 450 26.87 3.18 -10.60
N ALA A 451 27.16 3.32 -11.89
CA ALA A 451 26.28 2.91 -12.98
C ALA A 451 25.99 1.38 -13.03
N THR A 452 26.77 0.55 -12.33
CA THR A 452 26.56 -0.90 -12.25
C THR A 452 25.55 -1.29 -11.18
N HIS A 453 25.31 -0.40 -10.21
CA HIS A 453 24.35 -0.61 -9.12
C HIS A 453 22.95 -0.97 -9.67
N PRO A 454 22.22 -1.94 -9.07
CA PRO A 454 20.92 -2.41 -9.58
C PRO A 454 19.88 -1.30 -9.83
N LEU A 455 19.91 -0.23 -9.03
CA LEU A 455 19.05 0.96 -9.21
C LEU A 455 19.29 1.70 -10.54
N PHE A 456 20.46 1.57 -11.15
CA PHE A 456 20.83 2.27 -12.38
C PHE A 456 21.00 1.34 -13.58
N SER A 457 21.51 0.13 -13.38
CA SER A 457 21.84 -0.81 -14.44
C SER A 457 20.63 -1.53 -15.06
N GLY A 458 19.43 -1.34 -14.49
CA GLY A 458 18.22 -2.07 -14.88
C GLY A 458 18.06 -3.42 -14.18
N GLY A 459 18.85 -3.69 -13.14
CA GLY A 459 18.65 -4.84 -12.26
C GLY A 459 17.30 -4.80 -11.54
N VAL A 460 16.82 -3.59 -11.19
CA VAL A 460 15.54 -3.41 -10.50
C VAL A 460 14.36 -3.48 -11.44
N GLN A 461 14.20 -2.61 -12.44
CA GLN A 461 13.19 -2.77 -13.49
C GLN A 461 13.56 -2.00 -14.76
N TYR A 462 14.13 -0.80 -14.65
CA TYR A 462 14.48 0.05 -15.77
C TYR A 462 15.97 0.45 -15.73
N PRO A 463 16.68 0.39 -16.87
CA PRO A 463 17.98 1.05 -16.95
C PRO A 463 17.81 2.57 -16.91
N ILE A 464 18.61 3.24 -16.08
CA ILE A 464 18.57 4.69 -15.91
C ILE A 464 19.62 5.33 -16.81
N THR A 465 19.14 6.11 -17.77
CA THR A 465 20.02 6.86 -18.67
C THR A 465 20.54 8.10 -17.96
N ASN A 466 21.85 8.34 -18.02
CA ASN A 466 22.56 9.41 -17.30
C ASN A 466 22.21 9.41 -15.80
N PRO A 467 22.60 8.34 -15.07
CA PRO A 467 22.23 8.21 -13.67
C PRO A 467 22.75 9.39 -12.85
N PRO A 468 21.94 9.93 -11.92
CA PRO A 468 22.36 11.06 -11.10
C PRO A 468 23.39 10.61 -10.07
N LYS A 469 24.12 11.58 -9.52
CA LYS A 469 24.96 11.31 -8.36
C LYS A 469 24.09 10.95 -7.16
N ALA A 470 24.33 9.79 -6.57
CA ALA A 470 23.54 9.27 -5.48
C ALA A 470 24.39 8.46 -4.49
N TRP A 471 23.84 8.30 -3.29
CA TRP A 471 24.46 7.61 -2.16
C TRP A 471 23.46 6.67 -1.52
N GLU A 472 23.92 5.48 -1.13
CA GLU A 472 23.14 4.49 -0.42
C GLU A 472 23.69 4.30 0.99
N VAL A 473 22.80 4.23 1.98
CA VAL A 473 23.10 3.69 3.31
C VAL A 473 22.47 2.31 3.39
N SER A 474 23.28 1.28 3.62
CA SER A 474 22.86 -0.13 3.65
C SER A 474 23.44 -0.84 4.87
N ASN A 475 22.70 -1.79 5.44
CA ASN A 475 23.21 -2.70 6.46
C ASN A 475 23.83 -4.00 5.88
N GLY A 476 23.90 -4.09 4.55
CA GLY A 476 24.38 -5.25 3.79
C GLY A 476 23.29 -6.28 3.45
N LEU A 477 22.07 -6.12 3.98
CA LEU A 477 20.92 -6.98 3.67
C LEU A 477 19.80 -6.20 2.98
N ARG A 478 19.63 -4.92 3.34
CA ARG A 478 18.71 -4.00 2.69
C ARG A 478 19.25 -2.58 2.70
N SER A 479 18.73 -1.79 1.78
CA SER A 479 18.93 -0.35 1.74
C SER A 479 18.06 0.31 2.81
N LEU A 480 18.67 1.18 3.60
CA LEU A 480 18.03 1.96 4.65
C LEU A 480 17.65 3.35 4.15
N ALA A 481 18.53 3.94 3.33
CA ALA A 481 18.31 5.23 2.71
C ALA A 481 19.01 5.34 1.35
N VAL A 482 18.41 6.11 0.44
CA VAL A 482 19.05 6.59 -0.78
C VAL A 482 18.94 8.12 -0.84
N LEU A 483 20.08 8.80 -0.95
CA LEU A 483 20.17 10.24 -1.19
C LEU A 483 20.59 10.48 -2.64
N ILE A 484 19.75 11.18 -3.40
CA ILE A 484 20.04 11.62 -4.76
C ILE A 484 20.37 13.12 -4.69
N GLU A 485 21.54 13.52 -5.19
CA GLU A 485 22.00 14.92 -5.10
C GLU A 485 21.28 15.84 -6.09
N GLU A 486 20.57 15.28 -7.07
CA GLU A 486 19.81 16.02 -8.08
C GLU A 486 18.32 16.15 -7.74
N PRO A 487 17.64 17.21 -8.19
CA PRO A 487 16.22 17.44 -7.91
C PRO A 487 15.31 16.58 -8.81
N ILE A 488 15.19 15.30 -8.49
CA ILE A 488 14.36 14.37 -9.25
C ILE A 488 12.85 14.68 -9.16
N GLY A 489 12.42 15.34 -8.07
CA GLY A 489 11.02 15.75 -7.88
C GLY A 489 10.54 16.85 -8.85
N ASP A 490 11.45 17.69 -9.36
CA ASP A 490 11.10 18.73 -10.36
C ASP A 490 10.59 18.10 -11.66
N ALA A 491 11.27 17.03 -12.09
CA ALA A 491 10.85 16.24 -13.24
C ALA A 491 9.47 15.62 -13.04
N TRP A 492 9.20 15.10 -11.84
CA TRP A 492 7.90 14.51 -11.52
C TRP A 492 6.78 15.56 -11.57
N ARG A 493 7.00 16.74 -10.99
CA ARG A 493 6.03 17.85 -10.96
C ARG A 493 5.51 18.23 -12.35
N THR A 494 6.38 18.30 -13.37
CA THR A 494 5.97 18.79 -14.69
C THR A 494 5.38 17.73 -15.62
N TYR A 495 5.52 16.44 -15.29
CA TYR A 495 5.07 15.30 -16.10
C TYR A 495 5.52 15.32 -17.58
N ARG A 496 6.68 15.91 -17.88
CA ARG A 496 7.20 15.96 -19.25
C ARG A 496 7.91 14.66 -19.65
N LEU A 497 7.16 13.55 -19.70
CA LEU A 497 7.72 12.20 -19.88
C LEU A 497 8.71 12.10 -21.06
N ALA A 498 8.43 12.71 -22.21
CA ALA A 498 9.34 12.67 -23.37
C ALA A 498 10.76 13.18 -23.07
N ARG A 499 10.93 14.05 -22.06
CA ARG A 499 12.22 14.57 -21.60
C ARG A 499 12.72 13.85 -20.35
N ASP A 500 11.81 13.55 -19.42
CA ASP A 500 12.14 13.27 -18.03
C ASP A 500 11.82 11.82 -17.59
N GLU A 501 11.43 10.93 -18.51
CA GLU A 501 11.03 9.55 -18.19
C GLU A 501 12.08 8.79 -17.37
N SER A 502 13.38 9.01 -17.61
CA SER A 502 14.47 8.39 -16.83
C SER A 502 14.35 8.67 -15.32
N ARG A 503 13.92 9.88 -14.93
CA ARG A 503 13.73 10.28 -13.53
C ARG A 503 12.47 9.70 -12.91
N PHE A 504 11.40 9.53 -13.70
CA PHE A 504 10.21 8.79 -13.27
C PHE A 504 10.53 7.30 -13.04
N ARG A 505 11.27 6.70 -13.97
CA ARG A 505 11.76 5.31 -13.85
C ARG A 505 12.65 5.15 -12.62
N LEU A 506 13.56 6.09 -12.35
CA LEU A 506 14.39 6.06 -11.14
C LEU A 506 13.55 6.14 -9.85
N GLY A 507 12.55 7.02 -9.79
CA GLY A 507 11.64 7.10 -8.65
C GLY A 507 10.88 5.80 -8.40
N LEU A 508 10.43 5.16 -9.48
CA LEU A 508 9.74 3.88 -9.41
C LEU A 508 10.71 2.73 -9.03
N ASP A 509 11.91 2.70 -9.58
CA ASP A 509 12.92 1.70 -9.24
C ASP A 509 13.39 1.85 -7.80
N ALA A 510 13.53 3.07 -7.26
CA ALA A 510 13.83 3.28 -5.85
C ALA A 510 12.77 2.65 -4.94
N TYR A 511 11.47 2.79 -5.28
CA TYR A 511 10.39 2.12 -4.57
C TYR A 511 10.49 0.59 -4.69
N LEU A 512 10.67 0.06 -5.90
CA LEU A 512 10.72 -1.37 -6.15
C LEU A 512 11.94 -2.04 -5.51
N TYR A 513 13.04 -1.30 -5.41
CA TYR A 513 14.27 -1.72 -4.73
C TYR A 513 14.08 -1.81 -3.21
N ALA A 514 13.29 -0.92 -2.63
CA ALA A 514 12.94 -1.00 -1.21
C ALA A 514 11.94 -2.13 -0.89
N THR A 515 11.28 -2.71 -1.91
CA THR A 515 10.09 -3.57 -1.71
C THR A 515 10.13 -4.90 -2.46
N ASP A 516 11.22 -5.29 -3.12
CA ASP A 516 11.31 -6.52 -3.93
C ASP A 516 10.15 -6.71 -4.92
N ARG A 517 9.56 -5.60 -5.38
CA ARG A 517 8.36 -5.58 -6.23
C ARG A 517 7.15 -6.31 -5.62
N VAL A 518 7.07 -6.43 -4.29
CA VAL A 518 5.93 -7.06 -3.61
C VAL A 518 4.65 -6.25 -3.75
N VAL A 519 3.53 -6.91 -3.45
CA VAL A 519 2.22 -6.27 -3.43
C VAL A 519 2.23 -5.13 -2.42
N MET A 520 2.04 -3.92 -2.93
CA MET A 520 2.04 -2.70 -2.12
C MET A 520 0.88 -2.76 -1.09
N ARG A 521 1.14 -2.30 0.13
CA ARG A 521 0.14 -2.25 1.20
C ARG A 521 -0.82 -1.07 1.01
N ASN A 522 -2.06 -1.24 1.41
CA ASN A 522 -2.96 -0.10 1.58
C ASN A 522 -2.77 0.55 2.95
N ARG A 523 -3.35 1.74 3.14
CA ARG A 523 -3.24 2.53 4.37
C ARG A 523 -3.79 1.87 5.65
N LEU A 524 -4.51 0.75 5.54
CA LEU A 524 -5.01 -0.03 6.67
C LEU A 524 -4.10 -1.20 7.04
N LYS A 525 -3.05 -1.49 6.27
CA LYS A 525 -2.08 -2.55 6.54
C LYS A 525 -0.72 -1.95 6.88
N THR A 526 -0.27 -2.16 8.12
CA THR A 526 1.06 -1.77 8.59
C THR A 526 1.85 -3.02 8.98
N PRO A 527 3.20 -2.94 9.01
CA PRO A 527 4.03 -4.02 9.55
C PRO A 527 3.94 -4.11 11.08
N ILE A 528 3.32 -3.14 11.76
CA ILE A 528 3.19 -3.17 13.21
C ILE A 528 2.08 -4.15 13.59
N ILE A 529 2.40 -5.01 14.55
CA ILE A 529 1.41 -5.85 15.23
C ILE A 529 1.17 -5.16 16.57
N GLU A 530 0.01 -4.53 16.71
CA GLU A 530 -0.40 -3.90 17.97
C GLU A 530 -0.56 -4.98 19.03
N LEU A 531 0.02 -4.77 20.20
CA LEU A 531 -0.11 -5.66 21.33
C LEU A 531 -1.53 -5.58 21.88
N GLU A 532 -2.20 -6.72 21.95
CA GLU A 532 -3.51 -6.84 22.56
C GLU A 532 -3.40 -7.19 24.05
N SER A 533 -4.34 -6.70 24.86
CA SER A 533 -4.37 -6.99 26.30
C SER A 533 -5.10 -8.29 26.56
N HIS A 534 -4.36 -9.34 26.92
CA HIS A 534 -4.88 -10.66 27.26
C HIS A 534 -4.25 -11.20 28.56
N GLU A 535 -4.90 -12.18 29.19
CA GLU A 535 -4.26 -13.00 30.22
C GLU A 535 -3.26 -13.94 29.54
N LEU A 536 -2.07 -14.10 30.13
CA LEU A 536 -0.97 -14.85 29.53
C LEU A 536 -0.80 -16.20 30.21
N ASP A 537 -0.72 -17.27 29.41
CA ASP A 537 -0.60 -18.65 29.88
C ASP A 537 0.80 -18.96 30.41
N ARG A 538 1.84 -18.40 29.75
CA ARG A 538 3.24 -18.62 30.13
C ARG A 538 4.19 -17.55 29.60
N THR A 539 5.42 -17.57 30.09
CA THR A 539 6.55 -16.76 29.61
C THR A 539 7.63 -17.64 29.02
N VAL A 540 8.08 -17.32 27.81
CA VAL A 540 9.22 -17.94 27.13
C VAL A 540 10.39 -16.97 27.11
N ARG A 541 11.60 -17.47 27.42
CA ARG A 541 12.84 -16.71 27.34
C ARG A 541 13.67 -17.23 26.17
N LEU A 542 14.06 -16.33 25.27
CA LEU A 542 14.92 -16.62 24.12
C LEU A 542 16.26 -15.90 24.24
N ALA A 543 17.35 -16.65 24.15
CA ALA A 543 18.69 -16.09 24.09
C ALA A 543 19.05 -15.74 22.64
N ARG A 544 19.29 -14.47 22.34
CA ARG A 544 20.04 -14.10 21.12
C ARG A 544 21.52 -14.34 21.35
N ILE A 545 22.12 -15.19 20.52
CA ILE A 545 23.52 -15.56 20.64
C ILE A 545 24.39 -14.44 20.10
N GLU A 546 25.18 -13.87 20.99
CA GLU A 546 26.23 -12.90 20.67
C GLU A 546 27.52 -13.66 20.34
N TYR A 547 28.16 -13.28 19.24
CA TYR A 547 29.47 -13.78 18.83
C TYR A 547 30.24 -12.67 18.13
N ASP A 548 31.52 -12.91 17.85
CA ASP A 548 32.38 -11.95 17.17
C ASP A 548 32.00 -11.87 15.69
N GLY A 549 31.05 -10.98 15.37
CA GLY A 549 30.50 -10.78 14.04
C GLY A 549 29.13 -10.10 14.07
N ASP A 550 28.44 -10.07 12.93
CA ASP A 550 27.12 -9.46 12.79
C ASP A 550 26.01 -10.37 13.32
N TRP A 551 25.85 -10.41 14.65
CA TRP A 551 24.84 -11.23 15.32
C TRP A 551 23.49 -10.51 15.52
N ASN A 552 23.51 -9.18 15.67
CA ASN A 552 22.33 -8.38 15.99
C ASN A 552 21.58 -7.88 14.74
N ILE A 553 21.22 -8.81 13.86
CA ILE A 553 20.51 -8.50 12.62
C ILE A 553 19.03 -8.17 12.93
N GLU A 554 18.56 -7.04 12.39
CA GLU A 554 17.17 -6.55 12.42
C GLU A 554 16.40 -6.81 13.74
N PRO A 555 16.89 -6.32 14.89
CA PRO A 555 16.34 -6.64 16.21
C PRO A 555 14.86 -6.31 16.39
N ALA A 556 14.34 -5.28 15.71
CA ALA A 556 12.93 -4.88 15.78
C ALA A 556 11.97 -5.99 15.29
N GLY A 557 12.45 -6.98 14.52
CA GLY A 557 11.65 -8.13 14.12
C GLY A 557 11.17 -8.96 15.32
N TRP A 558 11.92 -8.98 16.41
CA TRP A 558 11.55 -9.69 17.64
C TRP A 558 10.36 -9.08 18.36
N GLU A 559 10.14 -7.77 18.24
CA GLU A 559 8.94 -7.10 18.78
C GLU A 559 7.68 -7.64 18.08
N ARG A 560 7.76 -7.87 16.77
CA ARG A 560 6.65 -8.45 15.99
C ARG A 560 6.40 -9.91 16.39
N VAL A 561 7.44 -10.70 16.58
CA VAL A 561 7.29 -12.09 17.07
C VAL A 561 6.63 -12.10 18.46
N ALA A 562 7.10 -11.24 19.36
CA ALA A 562 6.54 -11.12 20.71
C ALA A 562 5.07 -10.70 20.69
N ALA A 563 4.70 -9.73 19.85
CA ALA A 563 3.32 -9.30 19.69
C ALA A 563 2.44 -10.39 19.07
N ALA A 564 2.93 -11.11 18.06
CA ALA A 564 2.20 -12.23 17.47
C ALA A 564 1.98 -13.38 18.47
N MET A 565 2.98 -13.73 19.27
CA MET A 565 2.86 -14.74 20.31
C MET A 565 1.92 -14.31 21.44
N ASN A 566 1.95 -13.03 21.82
CA ASN A 566 1.00 -12.47 22.78
C ASN A 566 -0.44 -12.61 22.26
N ASN A 567 -0.70 -12.12 21.05
CA ASN A 567 -2.05 -12.03 20.51
C ASN A 567 -2.63 -13.39 20.10
N ASN A 568 -1.80 -14.31 19.60
CA ASN A 568 -2.26 -15.60 19.06
C ASN A 568 -2.11 -16.77 20.04
N ASP A 569 -1.11 -16.74 20.93
CA ASP A 569 -0.77 -17.87 21.82
C ASP A 569 -0.94 -17.56 23.29
N HIS A 570 -1.22 -16.31 23.64
CA HIS A 570 -1.22 -15.83 25.02
C HIS A 570 0.13 -16.13 25.71
N VAL A 571 1.23 -16.07 24.95
CA VAL A 571 2.59 -16.31 25.45
C VAL A 571 3.38 -15.02 25.47
N ARG A 572 3.96 -14.70 26.64
CA ARG A 572 4.94 -13.62 26.75
C ARG A 572 6.30 -14.09 26.25
N LEU A 573 6.81 -13.48 25.18
CA LEU A 573 8.18 -13.68 24.75
C LEU A 573 9.11 -12.62 25.35
N LEU A 574 10.20 -13.06 26.00
CA LEU A 574 11.30 -12.21 26.45
C LEU A 574 12.56 -12.56 25.66
N VAL A 575 13.06 -11.61 24.86
CA VAL A 575 14.25 -11.78 24.02
C VAL A 575 15.43 -11.06 24.69
N SER A 576 16.58 -11.72 24.78
CA SER A 576 17.78 -11.12 25.37
C SER A 576 18.46 -10.10 24.45
N GLU A 577 19.18 -9.15 25.04
CA GLU A 577 20.04 -8.17 24.34
C GLU A 577 21.40 -8.76 23.91
N GLY A 578 21.57 -10.08 23.90
CA GLY A 578 22.85 -10.75 23.61
C GLY A 578 23.35 -11.63 24.76
N VAL A 579 23.66 -12.89 24.44
CA VAL A 579 24.22 -13.89 25.35
C VAL A 579 25.29 -14.67 24.61
N ARG A 580 26.55 -14.60 25.07
CA ARG A 580 27.62 -15.46 24.54
C ARG A 580 27.42 -16.91 24.96
N LEU A 581 27.83 -17.85 24.09
CA LEU A 581 27.62 -19.29 24.29
C LEU A 581 28.37 -19.84 25.51
N ASP A 582 29.52 -19.27 25.85
CA ASP A 582 30.35 -19.64 26.99
C ASP A 582 29.85 -19.06 28.33
N SER A 583 28.83 -18.20 28.31
CA SER A 583 28.27 -17.57 29.51
C SER A 583 27.36 -18.49 30.31
N ASP A 584 27.51 -18.50 31.64
CA ASP A 584 26.60 -19.19 32.56
C ASP A 584 25.14 -18.69 32.47
N ARG A 585 24.93 -17.46 31.95
CA ARG A 585 23.58 -16.92 31.71
C ARG A 585 22.78 -17.79 30.75
N LEU A 586 23.43 -18.54 29.85
CA LEU A 586 22.77 -19.39 28.87
C LEU A 586 21.90 -20.48 29.51
N ALA A 587 22.23 -20.92 30.74
CA ALA A 587 21.46 -21.92 31.49
C ALA A 587 20.03 -21.46 31.85
N GLN A 588 19.72 -20.16 31.74
CA GLN A 588 18.39 -19.61 31.99
C GLN A 588 17.43 -19.76 30.80
N TYR A 589 17.93 -20.25 29.66
CA TYR A 589 17.21 -20.30 28.40
C TYR A 589 17.03 -21.74 27.93
N ARG A 590 15.87 -22.03 27.36
CA ARG A 590 15.60 -23.30 26.66
C ARG A 590 15.71 -23.17 25.15
N VAL A 591 15.63 -21.93 24.66
CA VAL A 591 15.67 -21.58 23.25
C VAL A 591 16.76 -20.54 23.04
N ALA A 592 17.62 -20.79 22.07
CA ALA A 592 18.62 -19.85 21.62
C ALA A 592 18.44 -19.57 20.12
N HIS A 593 18.78 -18.37 19.68
CA HIS A 593 18.75 -17.96 18.27
C HIS A 593 20.11 -17.41 17.86
N VAL A 594 20.63 -17.88 16.72
CA VAL A 594 21.85 -17.36 16.10
C VAL A 594 21.56 -17.01 14.64
N THR A 595 22.05 -15.86 14.19
CA THR A 595 21.89 -15.39 12.80
C THR A 595 23.15 -14.66 12.37
N GLY A 596 23.40 -14.63 11.06
CA GLY A 596 24.58 -13.99 10.51
C GLY A 596 24.59 -13.96 8.99
N LYS A 597 25.36 -13.02 8.43
CA LYS A 597 25.58 -12.86 6.97
C LYS A 597 26.94 -13.39 6.48
N ALA A 598 27.89 -13.59 7.39
CA ALA A 598 29.24 -14.10 7.15
C ALA A 598 29.49 -15.35 8.03
N PRO A 599 30.47 -16.22 7.74
CA PRO A 599 30.73 -17.43 8.53
C PRO A 599 30.75 -17.20 10.04
N LEU A 600 30.04 -18.06 10.78
CA LEU A 600 30.13 -18.20 12.22
C LEU A 600 31.48 -18.85 12.57
N SER A 601 32.20 -18.25 13.51
CA SER A 601 33.45 -18.78 14.04
C SER A 601 33.35 -18.76 15.57
N LEU A 602 33.36 -19.95 16.18
CA LEU A 602 33.29 -20.07 17.63
C LEU A 602 34.66 -20.42 18.22
N SER A 603 34.96 -19.83 19.38
CA SER A 603 36.06 -20.27 20.23
C SER A 603 35.78 -21.64 20.85
N ASP A 604 36.81 -22.33 21.35
CA ASP A 604 36.63 -23.62 22.01
C ASP A 604 35.74 -23.51 23.27
N ALA A 605 35.78 -22.38 23.98
CA ALA A 605 34.90 -22.12 25.12
C ALA A 605 33.43 -21.99 24.69
N GLU A 606 33.16 -21.34 23.56
CA GLU A 606 31.81 -21.19 22.99
C GLU A 606 31.30 -22.50 22.42
N ARG A 607 32.15 -23.32 21.78
CA ARG A 607 31.79 -24.69 21.37
C ARG A 607 31.42 -25.56 22.56
N ALA A 608 32.22 -25.51 23.63
CA ALA A 608 31.88 -26.21 24.87
C ALA A 608 30.56 -25.69 25.47
N GLY A 609 30.30 -24.38 25.37
CA GLY A 609 29.03 -23.76 25.75
C GLY A 609 27.84 -24.26 24.94
N LEU A 610 27.97 -24.30 23.61
CA LEU A 610 26.98 -24.85 22.70
C LEU A 610 26.67 -26.31 23.02
N ARG A 611 27.69 -27.12 23.23
CA ARG A 611 27.54 -28.52 23.65
C ARG A 611 26.74 -28.62 24.94
N ARG A 612 27.11 -27.87 25.99
CA ARG A 612 26.38 -27.86 27.27
C ARG A 612 24.91 -27.46 27.10
N PHE A 613 24.63 -26.45 26.27
CA PHE A 613 23.27 -26.01 25.99
C PHE A 613 22.44 -27.09 25.28
N ILE A 614 23.02 -27.74 24.27
CA ILE A 614 22.41 -28.88 23.60
C ILE A 614 22.18 -30.00 24.62
N GLU A 615 23.20 -30.49 25.32
CA GLU A 615 23.08 -31.59 26.28
C GLU A 615 22.04 -31.34 27.38
N ALA A 616 21.85 -30.08 27.81
CA ALA A 616 20.83 -29.68 28.78
C ALA A 616 19.39 -29.66 28.24
N GLY A 617 19.16 -30.02 26.97
CA GLY A 617 17.83 -30.05 26.34
C GLY A 617 17.45 -28.77 25.58
N GLY A 618 18.40 -27.84 25.43
CA GLY A 618 18.21 -26.62 24.67
C GLY A 618 17.99 -26.87 23.18
N VAL A 619 17.29 -25.94 22.53
CA VAL A 619 17.10 -25.90 21.08
C VAL A 619 17.74 -24.63 20.53
N LEU A 620 18.69 -24.80 19.61
CA LEU A 620 19.29 -23.71 18.87
C LEU A 620 18.55 -23.52 17.55
N ILE A 621 18.02 -22.33 17.33
CA ILE A 621 17.47 -21.88 16.05
C ILE A 621 18.57 -21.09 15.35
N ALA A 622 18.90 -21.48 14.12
CA ALA A 622 19.84 -20.77 13.27
C ALA A 622 19.13 -20.34 11.99
N ASP A 623 19.31 -19.09 11.55
CA ASP A 623 18.93 -18.67 10.20
C ASP A 623 20.03 -17.90 9.50
N ALA A 624 20.25 -18.21 8.23
CA ALA A 624 21.22 -17.51 7.40
C ALA A 624 20.63 -16.20 6.90
N ALA A 625 21.02 -15.09 7.51
CA ALA A 625 20.56 -13.78 7.09
C ALA A 625 20.94 -13.53 5.63
N GLY A 626 19.99 -13.04 4.86
CA GLY A 626 20.10 -12.90 3.41
C GLY A 626 20.28 -14.20 2.60
N GLY A 627 20.13 -15.37 3.22
CA GLY A 627 20.37 -16.66 2.59
C GLY A 627 21.85 -17.00 2.41
N SER A 628 22.71 -16.53 3.32
CA SER A 628 24.16 -16.77 3.28
C SER A 628 24.51 -18.26 3.40
N ALA A 629 24.87 -18.88 2.27
CA ALA A 629 25.29 -20.28 2.23
C ALA A 629 26.54 -20.55 3.07
N GLU A 630 27.45 -19.58 3.16
CA GLU A 630 28.67 -19.69 3.96
C GLU A 630 28.35 -19.69 5.45
N PHE A 631 27.43 -18.82 5.91
CA PHE A 631 26.97 -18.85 7.30
C PHE A 631 26.26 -20.17 7.62
N ALA A 632 25.32 -20.62 6.78
CA ALA A 632 24.62 -21.90 6.98
C ALA A 632 25.60 -23.07 7.13
N LYS A 633 26.60 -23.16 6.24
CA LYS A 633 27.64 -24.19 6.29
C LYS A 633 28.53 -24.09 7.53
N SER A 634 28.84 -22.87 7.97
CA SER A 634 29.64 -22.66 9.19
C SER A 634 28.90 -23.08 10.45
N VAL A 635 27.58 -22.87 10.54
CA VAL A 635 26.76 -23.38 11.65
C VAL A 635 26.83 -24.90 11.70
N GLU A 636 26.69 -25.58 10.56
CA GLU A 636 26.81 -27.04 10.49
C GLU A 636 28.18 -27.54 10.98
N SER A 637 29.24 -26.81 10.62
CA SER A 637 30.62 -27.13 11.00
C SER A 637 30.88 -26.90 12.49
N GLU A 638 30.37 -25.80 13.04
CA GLU A 638 30.52 -25.45 14.46
C GLU A 638 29.70 -26.37 15.37
N VAL A 639 28.50 -26.77 14.95
CA VAL A 639 27.71 -27.81 15.65
C VAL A 639 28.45 -29.15 15.60
N ALA A 640 29.00 -29.54 14.45
CA ALA A 640 29.75 -30.78 14.33
C ALA A 640 30.99 -30.79 15.24
N ALA A 641 31.73 -29.69 15.28
CA ALA A 641 32.88 -29.52 16.16
C ALA A 641 32.49 -29.55 17.65
N ALA A 642 31.44 -28.83 18.04
CA ALA A 642 30.96 -28.81 19.42
C ALA A 642 30.48 -30.19 19.91
N MET A 643 29.85 -30.96 19.03
CA MET A 643 29.32 -32.30 19.35
C MET A 643 30.32 -33.43 19.11
N GLU A 644 31.55 -33.11 18.69
CA GLU A 644 32.63 -34.06 18.39
C GLU A 644 32.21 -35.14 17.37
N ILE A 645 31.40 -34.75 16.39
CA ILE A 645 30.96 -35.60 15.28
C ILE A 645 31.68 -35.24 13.99
N SER A 646 31.77 -36.19 13.06
CA SER A 646 32.36 -35.91 11.75
C SER A 646 31.54 -34.85 11.01
N ALA A 647 32.18 -33.72 10.67
CA ALA A 647 31.59 -32.67 9.83
C ALA A 647 31.20 -33.16 8.43
N TYR A 648 31.69 -34.33 8.02
CA TYR A 648 31.38 -34.96 6.74
C TYR A 648 30.36 -36.08 6.83
N ASP A 649 29.74 -36.34 8.00
CA ASP A 649 28.66 -37.31 8.08
C ASP A 649 27.38 -36.72 7.45
N PRO A 650 26.97 -37.18 6.25
CA PRO A 650 25.78 -36.65 5.58
C PRO A 650 24.48 -36.99 6.33
N ARG A 651 24.52 -37.88 7.33
CA ARG A 651 23.36 -38.27 8.15
C ARG A 651 23.16 -37.38 9.36
N ALA A 652 24.14 -36.54 9.72
CA ALA A 652 24.08 -35.68 10.89
C ALA A 652 22.97 -34.62 10.77
N TRP A 653 22.69 -34.16 9.56
CA TRP A 653 21.68 -33.14 9.29
C TRP A 653 20.61 -33.68 8.34
N ARG A 654 19.34 -33.60 8.77
CA ARG A 654 18.19 -34.10 8.00
C ARG A 654 17.30 -32.96 7.54
N ALA A 655 16.55 -33.16 6.45
CA ALA A 655 15.47 -32.25 6.12
C ALA A 655 14.34 -32.37 7.14
N ILE A 656 13.68 -31.26 7.46
CA ILE A 656 12.52 -31.29 8.35
C ILE A 656 11.35 -32.04 7.66
N PRO A 657 10.65 -32.97 8.34
CA PRO A 657 9.50 -33.65 7.76
C PRO A 657 8.29 -32.70 7.73
N ALA A 658 7.44 -32.83 6.71
CA ALA A 658 6.20 -32.05 6.58
C ALA A 658 5.25 -32.22 7.77
N SER A 659 5.32 -33.37 8.46
CA SER A 659 4.54 -33.67 9.67
C SER A 659 5.08 -33.03 10.95
N SER A 660 6.23 -32.35 10.92
CA SER A 660 6.82 -31.74 12.10
C SER A 660 5.87 -30.73 12.76
N ALA A 661 5.85 -30.70 14.10
CA ALA A 661 5.13 -29.67 14.87
C ALA A 661 5.59 -28.25 14.52
N ILE A 662 6.85 -28.06 14.09
CA ILE A 662 7.37 -26.77 13.63
C ILE A 662 6.61 -26.28 12.38
N LEU A 663 6.23 -27.19 11.47
CA LEU A 663 5.51 -26.83 10.25
C LEU A 663 3.99 -26.89 10.43
N THR A 664 3.47 -27.82 11.21
CA THR A 664 2.03 -28.01 11.40
C THR A 664 1.45 -27.13 12.50
N GLY A 665 2.28 -26.67 13.45
CA GLY A 665 1.83 -26.00 14.67
C GLY A 665 1.18 -26.93 15.70
N ALA A 666 1.07 -28.23 15.40
CA ALA A 666 0.36 -29.20 16.22
C ALA A 666 0.95 -29.28 17.63
N GLY A 667 0.10 -29.09 18.65
CA GLY A 667 0.51 -29.15 20.06
C GLY A 667 1.36 -28.00 20.57
N LEU A 668 1.56 -26.92 19.79
CA LEU A 668 2.38 -25.77 20.19
C LEU A 668 1.59 -24.58 20.75
N GLY A 669 0.28 -24.53 20.52
CA GLY A 669 -0.59 -23.39 20.86
C GLY A 669 -1.83 -23.36 19.97
N ALA A 670 -2.15 -22.20 19.38
CA ALA A 670 -3.30 -22.01 18.48
C ALA A 670 -3.22 -22.74 17.12
N GLU A 671 -2.41 -23.81 17.03
CA GLU A 671 -2.21 -24.69 15.87
C GLU A 671 -2.20 -23.95 14.53
N THR A 672 -1.06 -23.34 14.20
CA THR A 672 -0.92 -22.54 12.98
C THR A 672 0.03 -23.24 11.99
N PRO A 673 -0.52 -23.93 10.98
CA PRO A 673 0.28 -24.51 9.92
C PRO A 673 1.02 -23.43 9.13
N VAL A 674 2.26 -23.73 8.75
CA VAL A 674 3.11 -22.87 7.93
C VAL A 674 3.33 -23.55 6.58
N SER A 675 2.79 -22.94 5.54
CA SER A 675 3.15 -23.22 4.14
C SER A 675 4.14 -22.16 3.69
N ALA A 676 5.26 -22.57 3.09
CA ALA A 676 6.30 -21.64 2.70
C ALA A 676 5.88 -20.79 1.49
N ALA A 677 5.77 -19.49 1.72
CA ALA A 677 5.84 -18.49 0.68
C ALA A 677 7.19 -17.79 0.72
N TYR A 678 7.74 -17.49 -0.46
CA TYR A 678 9.10 -16.99 -0.60
C TYR A 678 9.13 -15.64 -1.30
N ARG A 679 10.14 -14.84 -0.94
CA ARG A 679 10.59 -13.69 -1.72
C ARG A 679 11.09 -14.10 -3.09
N ARG A 680 11.28 -13.13 -3.99
CA ARG A 680 11.62 -13.41 -5.39
C ARG A 680 12.91 -14.22 -5.54
N ALA A 681 13.96 -13.88 -4.79
CA ALA A 681 15.22 -14.63 -4.80
C ALA A 681 15.05 -16.00 -4.14
N GLY A 682 14.34 -16.08 -3.00
CA GLY A 682 14.04 -17.32 -2.30
C GLY A 682 13.27 -18.34 -3.16
N ARG A 683 12.29 -17.89 -3.97
CA ARG A 683 11.54 -18.75 -4.90
C ARG A 683 12.44 -19.49 -5.89
N ARG A 684 13.53 -18.86 -6.35
CA ARG A 684 14.49 -19.49 -7.28
C ARG A 684 15.23 -20.64 -6.59
N LEU A 685 15.50 -20.51 -5.30
CA LEU A 685 16.18 -21.52 -4.48
C LEU A 685 15.22 -22.63 -4.02
N ALA A 686 13.95 -22.31 -3.78
CA ALA A 686 12.92 -23.25 -3.31
C ALA A 686 12.50 -24.30 -4.36
N ARG A 687 12.78 -24.08 -5.65
CA ARG A 687 12.45 -24.99 -6.77
C ARG A 687 10.97 -25.45 -6.78
N GLY A 688 10.05 -24.60 -6.34
CA GLY A 688 8.61 -24.86 -6.32
C GLY A 688 8.10 -25.67 -5.13
N SER A 689 8.96 -25.99 -4.16
CA SER A 689 8.53 -26.57 -2.87
C SER A 689 7.80 -25.52 -2.04
N ASP A 690 6.71 -25.92 -1.38
CA ASP A 690 6.01 -25.18 -0.33
C ASP A 690 6.41 -25.63 1.09
N ILE A 691 7.31 -26.63 1.18
CA ILE A 691 7.94 -27.04 2.43
C ILE A 691 9.21 -26.18 2.63
N PRO A 692 9.33 -25.45 3.77
CA PRO A 692 10.56 -24.72 4.10
C PRO A 692 11.77 -25.67 4.11
N PRO A 693 12.89 -25.34 3.43
CA PRO A 693 14.07 -26.21 3.35
C PRO A 693 14.91 -26.19 4.65
N LEU A 694 14.25 -26.35 5.80
CA LEU A 694 14.93 -26.40 7.09
C LEU A 694 15.71 -27.69 7.23
N ARG A 695 16.89 -27.57 7.83
CA ARG A 695 17.74 -28.68 8.22
C ARG A 695 17.72 -28.83 9.73
N VAL A 696 17.68 -30.06 10.21
CA VAL A 696 17.66 -30.36 11.64
C VAL A 696 18.84 -31.25 12.03
N PHE A 697 19.45 -30.92 13.16
CA PHE A 697 20.42 -31.77 13.85
C PHE A 697 19.73 -32.42 15.04
N GLU A 698 19.80 -33.74 15.11
CA GLU A 698 19.22 -34.53 16.20
C GLU A 698 20.29 -34.91 17.23
N TYR A 699 19.93 -34.82 18.50
CA TYR A 699 20.74 -35.30 19.60
C TYR A 699 19.82 -35.97 20.62
N ASP A 700 20.11 -37.22 20.99
CA ASP A 700 19.29 -38.00 21.94
C ASP A 700 17.81 -38.08 21.51
N GLU A 701 17.57 -38.51 20.26
CA GLU A 701 16.24 -38.70 19.65
C GLU A 701 15.33 -37.46 19.62
N ARG A 702 15.89 -36.26 19.81
CA ARG A 702 15.18 -34.99 19.69
C ARG A 702 15.87 -34.02 18.75
N ILE A 703 15.10 -33.08 18.21
CA ILE A 703 15.63 -31.96 17.45
C ILE A 703 16.36 -31.01 18.41
N ALA A 704 17.66 -30.83 18.22
CA ALA A 704 18.52 -29.98 19.04
C ALA A 704 18.93 -28.69 18.32
N VAL A 705 19.10 -28.73 16.99
CA VAL A 705 19.35 -27.53 16.18
C VAL A 705 18.42 -27.52 14.98
N VAL A 706 17.83 -26.37 14.70
CA VAL A 706 17.08 -26.12 13.46
C VAL A 706 17.79 -25.01 12.70
N LEU A 707 18.22 -25.30 11.47
CA LEU A 707 18.89 -24.37 10.59
C LEU A 707 17.99 -24.04 9.39
N SER A 708 17.68 -22.76 9.22
CA SER A 708 17.16 -22.23 7.97
C SER A 708 18.33 -21.76 7.09
N PRO A 709 18.55 -22.37 5.91
CA PRO A 709 19.52 -21.86 4.94
C PRO A 709 19.02 -20.58 4.23
N LEU A 710 17.77 -20.19 4.48
CA LEU A 710 17.11 -19.02 3.92
C LEU A 710 16.86 -17.98 5.01
N ASP A 711 16.80 -16.72 4.62
CA ASP A 711 16.59 -15.61 5.54
C ASP A 711 15.21 -15.68 6.22
N ILE A 712 15.23 -15.64 7.56
CA ILE A 712 14.04 -15.41 8.39
C ILE A 712 14.13 -14.02 9.04
N SER A 713 15.31 -13.66 9.54
CA SER A 713 15.56 -12.47 10.36
C SER A 713 15.08 -11.17 9.73
N VAL A 714 15.38 -10.91 8.46
CA VAL A 714 14.92 -9.67 7.81
C VAL A 714 13.42 -9.71 7.54
N GLY A 715 12.89 -10.88 7.14
CA GLY A 715 11.46 -11.07 6.94
C GLY A 715 10.61 -10.87 8.21
N LEU A 716 11.19 -11.04 9.41
CA LEU A 716 10.50 -10.74 10.67
C LEU A 716 10.10 -9.27 10.82
N LEU A 717 10.78 -8.34 10.14
CA LEU A 717 10.35 -6.93 10.08
C LEU A 717 9.06 -6.73 9.30
N GLY A 718 8.67 -7.72 8.48
CA GLY A 718 7.70 -7.58 7.38
C GLY A 718 8.08 -6.50 6.38
N ALA A 719 9.39 -6.27 6.25
CA ALA A 719 10.00 -5.64 5.10
C ALA A 719 10.36 -6.71 4.07
N GLU A 720 10.30 -6.34 2.80
CA GLU A 720 10.55 -7.26 1.68
C GLU A 720 11.67 -6.65 0.82
N PRO A 721 12.94 -6.74 1.25
CA PRO A 721 14.03 -6.08 0.55
C PRO A 721 14.37 -6.78 -0.76
N PHE A 722 14.82 -6.00 -1.74
CA PHE A 722 15.09 -6.46 -3.09
C PHE A 722 16.11 -7.60 -3.17
N ASP A 723 15.74 -8.64 -3.92
CA ASP A 723 16.57 -9.80 -4.29
C ASP A 723 17.24 -10.54 -3.11
N LEU A 724 16.68 -10.41 -1.90
CA LEU A 724 17.17 -11.08 -0.71
C LEU A 724 16.57 -12.51 -0.61
N ALA A 725 17.43 -13.53 -0.45
CA ALA A 725 17.02 -14.93 -0.45
C ALA A 725 16.38 -15.35 0.88
N GLY A 726 15.05 -15.34 0.94
CA GLY A 726 14.32 -15.83 2.11
C GLY A 726 12.83 -16.00 1.92
N PHE A 727 12.14 -16.20 3.04
CA PHE A 727 10.68 -16.31 3.08
C PHE A 727 10.01 -14.94 3.08
N ASP A 728 8.73 -14.89 2.74
CA ASP A 728 7.92 -13.67 2.95
C ASP A 728 7.66 -13.44 4.45
N GLY A 729 7.23 -12.22 4.80
CA GLY A 729 7.08 -11.83 6.20
C GLY A 729 6.06 -12.67 6.99
N ALA A 730 5.00 -13.16 6.34
CA ALA A 730 4.00 -14.01 6.99
C ALA A 730 4.56 -15.40 7.33
N THR A 731 5.28 -16.00 6.38
CA THR A 731 5.98 -17.27 6.59
C THR A 731 7.06 -17.14 7.66
N CYS A 732 7.88 -16.07 7.63
CA CYS A 732 8.90 -15.83 8.65
C CYS A 732 8.30 -15.74 10.06
N LEU A 733 7.20 -14.99 10.22
CA LEU A 733 6.55 -14.80 11.50
C LEU A 733 5.94 -16.11 12.03
N GLY A 734 5.19 -16.83 11.20
CA GLY A 734 4.59 -18.11 11.57
C GLY A 734 5.64 -19.17 11.91
N LEU A 735 6.72 -19.23 11.12
CA LEU A 735 7.80 -20.18 11.32
C LEU A 735 8.59 -19.89 12.60
N MET A 736 9.00 -18.63 12.81
CA MET A 736 9.76 -18.26 14.02
C MET A 736 8.92 -18.46 15.28
N ARG A 737 7.62 -18.10 15.25
CA ARG A 737 6.68 -18.40 16.33
C ARG A 737 6.68 -19.90 16.66
N ASN A 738 6.48 -20.77 15.66
CA ASN A 738 6.46 -22.22 15.88
C ASN A 738 7.81 -22.75 16.39
N LEU A 739 8.93 -22.26 15.87
CA LEU A 739 10.27 -22.63 16.32
C LEU A 739 10.50 -22.28 17.80
N VAL A 740 10.10 -21.08 18.22
CA VAL A 740 10.22 -20.63 19.61
C VAL A 740 9.33 -21.46 20.54
N LEU A 741 8.06 -21.67 20.17
CA LEU A 741 7.14 -22.51 20.96
C LEU A 741 7.62 -23.95 21.06
N PHE A 742 8.08 -24.53 19.95
CA PHE A 742 8.66 -25.87 19.90
C PHE A 742 9.90 -25.97 20.80
N GLY A 743 10.81 -25.00 20.72
CA GLY A 743 12.01 -24.97 21.54
C GLY A 743 11.73 -24.92 23.05
N ASP A 744 10.62 -24.30 23.47
CA ASP A 744 10.23 -24.21 24.88
C ASP A 744 9.55 -25.49 25.43
N THR A 745 9.08 -26.39 24.54
CA THR A 745 8.44 -27.64 24.97
C THR A 745 9.40 -28.56 25.76
N PRO A 746 8.89 -29.42 26.67
CA PRO A 746 9.69 -30.46 27.33
C PRO A 746 10.31 -31.45 26.32
N GLY A 747 11.46 -32.04 26.66
CA GLY A 747 12.23 -32.92 25.76
C GLY A 747 11.44 -34.07 25.10
N VAL A 748 10.48 -34.67 25.82
CA VAL A 748 9.63 -35.76 25.32
C VAL A 748 8.71 -35.32 24.16
N GLN A 749 8.41 -34.02 24.05
CA GLN A 749 7.60 -33.45 22.98
C GLN A 749 8.43 -32.94 21.80
N LYS A 750 9.76 -33.02 21.88
CA LYS A 750 10.71 -32.63 20.82
C LYS A 750 11.12 -33.81 19.93
N GLY A 751 10.29 -34.86 19.87
CA GLY A 751 10.61 -36.12 19.19
C GLY A 751 11.23 -35.92 17.80
N GLY A 752 12.27 -36.69 17.51
CA GLY A 752 13.04 -36.61 16.27
C GLY A 752 12.24 -36.96 15.02
N VAL A 753 12.86 -36.79 13.87
CA VAL A 753 12.33 -37.18 12.56
C VAL A 753 12.31 -38.72 12.53
N SER A 754 11.19 -39.32 12.92
CA SER A 754 11.00 -40.77 12.86
C SER A 754 11.25 -41.27 11.43
N ASN A 755 12.09 -42.29 11.27
CA ASN A 755 12.30 -42.97 9.99
C ASN A 755 10.99 -43.61 9.52
N ASN A 756 10.31 -42.98 8.56
CA ASN A 756 9.39 -43.66 7.65
C ASN A 756 9.87 -43.45 6.23
#